data_AF-A0A7L4BE60-F1
#
_entry.id   AF-A0A7L4BE60-F1
#
_cell.length_a   1.000
_cell.length_b   1.000
_cell.length_c   1.000
_cell.angle_alpha   90.00
_cell.angle_beta   90.00
_cell.angle_gamma   90.00
#
_symmetry.space_group_name_H-M   'P 1'
#
loop_
_entity.id
_entity.type
_entity.pdbx_description
1 polymer ?
#
loop_
_entity_poly.entity_id
_entity_poly.type
_entity_poly.pdbx_seq_one_letter_code
_entity_poly.pdbx_strand_id
1 'polypeptide(L)'
;MAGEERPLAVLLRALQGLAPKGLQEFKKKLSKVHVEGEWNIPKDSLAKADHPCALVSCMGKNYSEGAALDVAIGLLEEMNQRDLAEKLLEAKVKEYRRKYREHMVREFFRYKEVNSCLGENLSVSSRYADLTIARKPWSKHGGEHEAVGANHGCADTSNGPATITVTAQTLFKADEDGQTPQVVVLVGAPGMGKTMTVRKVVVEWVEGTFYAQFDYVFCIDCKDIAFTKEASVVDLISKCCPHKRMPVGKILDDQKKILFIFDGFEALGFSLVQPEDDLSSDPREVKPLQTTLMSLLKKTVLPKSSLLITTRPTALQSLGRCLEGEYYAEILGFSAAMREEYFHRYFENDNKATVAFRFARGNEVLYSLCVIPVMSWTVCTVLEQELYKKKNLTECSKATTRMSVFYLSQLMKCRDRNNPQYLQQFLRKLCSLAAEGVWKHKVLFEEKEIKDRGLDQPDLLPLFLNEKISNKGVGHGNVYSFTHLHLQEFFAAMFYVLEDDEEMVGDSRALAKDVNMLLESYSESRKDLNLTVRFLFGLLSQNSIEYMDETIGCRISPRAREDMLRWLQGRHRGISQPGQALRVTELDTFHFLFEMNDKSFVQSALSHFTDVDLQDVKLTLYDQMAFSFCARPWAGLGCVTLRGCSFHQQEPREELA
;
A
#
# COMPACT_ATOMS: atom_id res chain seq x y z
N MET A 1 -25.79 13.85 19.25
CA MET A 1 -26.27 12.47 19.47
C MET A 1 -27.43 12.52 20.44
N ALA A 2 -28.66 12.34 19.94
CA ALA A 2 -29.86 12.33 20.77
C ALA A 2 -29.88 11.12 21.71
N GLY A 3 -30.45 11.28 22.91
CA GLY A 3 -30.40 10.31 24.00
C GLY A 3 -30.92 8.93 23.60
N GLU A 4 -30.02 7.95 23.57
CA GLU A 4 -30.38 6.55 23.40
C GLU A 4 -30.40 5.83 24.74
N GLU A 5 -31.40 4.97 24.90
CA GLU A 5 -31.80 4.37 26.17
C GLU A 5 -30.92 3.16 26.51
N ARG A 6 -30.48 3.05 27.77
CA ARG A 6 -29.58 1.97 28.21
C ARG A 6 -30.24 0.58 28.06
N PRO A 7 -29.46 -0.49 27.82
CA PRO A 7 -30.00 -1.84 27.59
C PRO A 7 -30.88 -2.34 28.73
N LEU A 8 -30.45 -2.07 29.97
CA LEU A 8 -31.22 -2.39 31.18
C LEU A 8 -32.51 -1.55 31.33
N ALA A 9 -32.59 -0.37 30.72
CA ALA A 9 -33.82 0.43 30.69
C ALA A 9 -34.84 -0.11 29.68
N VAL A 10 -34.38 -0.68 28.57
CA VAL A 10 -35.24 -1.45 27.65
C VAL A 10 -35.76 -2.72 28.34
N LEU A 11 -34.89 -3.45 29.05
CA LEU A 11 -35.30 -4.59 29.87
C LEU A 11 -36.34 -4.20 30.91
N LEU A 12 -36.15 -3.07 31.59
CA LEU A 12 -37.11 -2.57 32.57
C LEU A 12 -38.49 -2.32 31.95
N ARG A 13 -38.55 -1.65 30.79
CA ARG A 13 -39.83 -1.41 30.10
C ARG A 13 -40.50 -2.71 29.66
N ALA A 14 -39.74 -3.69 29.19
CA ALA A 14 -40.30 -4.99 28.85
C ALA A 14 -40.91 -5.68 30.07
N LEU A 15 -40.24 -5.66 31.22
CA LEU A 15 -40.77 -6.22 32.46
C LEU A 15 -41.94 -5.42 33.04
N GLN A 16 -41.99 -4.10 32.82
CA GLN A 16 -43.15 -3.26 33.18
C GLN A 16 -44.38 -3.56 32.32
N GLY A 17 -44.19 -4.04 31.09
CA GLY A 17 -45.28 -4.46 30.20
C GLY A 17 -45.91 -5.80 30.58
N LEU A 18 -45.33 -6.55 31.52
CA LEU A 18 -45.89 -7.82 31.98
C LEU A 18 -47.03 -7.57 32.98
N ALA A 19 -48.11 -8.36 32.85
CA ALA A 19 -49.13 -8.44 33.90
C ALA A 19 -48.51 -8.98 35.22
N PRO A 20 -49.09 -8.67 36.39
CA PRO A 20 -48.54 -9.09 37.69
C PRO A 20 -48.27 -10.59 37.80
N LYS A 21 -49.13 -11.43 37.22
CA LYS A 21 -48.93 -12.89 37.15
C LYS A 21 -47.73 -13.27 36.28
N GLY A 22 -47.55 -12.60 35.14
CA GLY A 22 -46.41 -12.79 34.25
C GLY A 22 -45.09 -12.38 34.92
N LEU A 23 -45.07 -11.28 35.68
CA LEU A 23 -43.88 -10.85 36.41
C LEU A 23 -43.45 -11.88 37.47
N GLN A 24 -44.40 -12.46 38.20
CA GLN A 24 -44.13 -13.52 39.17
C GLN A 24 -43.64 -14.81 38.50
N GLU A 25 -44.19 -15.16 37.34
CA GLU A 25 -43.71 -16.28 36.54
C GLU A 25 -42.28 -16.07 36.04
N PHE A 26 -41.97 -14.87 35.51
CA PHE A 26 -40.62 -14.49 35.09
C PHE A 26 -39.62 -14.62 36.23
N LYS A 27 -39.94 -14.05 37.41
CA LYS A 27 -39.13 -14.17 38.65
C LYS A 27 -38.91 -15.63 39.04
N LYS A 28 -39.96 -16.46 38.99
CA LYS A 28 -39.86 -17.89 39.33
C LYS A 28 -38.94 -18.63 38.37
N LYS A 29 -39.04 -18.37 37.06
CA LYS A 29 -38.16 -19.01 36.07
C LYS A 29 -36.72 -18.51 36.20
N LEU A 30 -36.52 -17.20 36.38
CA LEU A 30 -35.19 -16.59 36.61
C LEU A 30 -34.45 -17.22 37.80
N SER A 31 -35.16 -17.63 38.86
CA SER A 31 -34.55 -18.30 40.03
C SER A 31 -33.93 -19.68 39.72
N LYS A 32 -34.22 -20.23 38.54
CA LYS A 32 -33.73 -21.53 38.06
C LYS A 32 -32.69 -21.41 36.96
N VAL A 33 -32.40 -20.21 36.47
CA VAL A 33 -31.45 -20.00 35.38
C VAL A 33 -30.02 -20.08 35.91
N HIS A 34 -29.20 -20.89 35.24
CA HIS A 34 -27.76 -20.94 35.46
C HIS A 34 -27.07 -20.46 34.19
N VAL A 35 -26.22 -19.44 34.30
CA VAL A 35 -25.46 -18.89 33.16
C VAL A 35 -23.99 -19.23 33.37
N GLU A 36 -23.42 -19.99 32.44
CA GLU A 36 -22.03 -20.43 32.51
C GLU A 36 -21.08 -19.22 32.49
N GLY A 37 -20.19 -19.13 33.48
CA GLY A 37 -19.22 -18.03 33.64
C GLY A 37 -19.77 -16.74 34.27
N GLU A 38 -21.03 -16.70 34.72
CA GLU A 38 -21.63 -15.55 35.43
C GLU A 38 -22.09 -15.95 36.85
N TRP A 39 -22.34 -14.97 37.72
CA TRP A 39 -22.76 -15.24 39.10
C TRP A 39 -24.25 -15.57 39.17
N ASN A 40 -24.62 -16.61 39.94
CA ASN A 40 -26.02 -16.90 40.22
C ASN A 40 -26.65 -15.78 41.06
N ILE A 41 -27.86 -15.36 40.71
CA ILE A 41 -28.60 -14.38 41.51
C ILE A 41 -28.92 -14.99 42.88
N PRO A 42 -28.52 -14.38 44.01
CA PRO A 42 -28.84 -14.90 45.34
C PRO A 42 -30.35 -15.00 45.55
N LYS A 43 -30.81 -16.14 46.09
CA LYS A 43 -32.24 -16.41 46.31
C LYS A 43 -32.90 -15.35 47.20
N ASP A 44 -32.18 -14.83 48.20
CA ASP A 44 -32.68 -13.79 49.11
C ASP A 44 -32.84 -12.42 48.44
N SER A 45 -31.96 -12.10 47.49
CA SER A 45 -32.04 -10.87 46.70
C SER A 45 -33.20 -10.95 45.72
N LEU A 46 -33.39 -12.11 45.08
CA LEU A 46 -34.51 -12.31 44.15
C LEU A 46 -35.86 -12.36 44.89
N ALA A 47 -35.91 -12.97 46.07
CA ALA A 47 -37.12 -13.03 46.90
C ALA A 47 -37.69 -11.64 47.22
N LYS A 48 -36.82 -10.65 47.48
CA LYS A 48 -37.19 -9.26 47.79
C LYS A 48 -37.50 -8.40 46.55
N ALA A 49 -37.25 -8.91 45.35
CA ALA A 49 -37.46 -8.18 44.10
C ALA A 49 -38.87 -8.44 43.55
N ASP A 50 -39.88 -7.73 44.04
CA ASP A 50 -41.28 -7.83 43.56
C ASP A 50 -41.66 -6.78 42.52
N HIS A 51 -40.79 -5.80 42.30
CA HIS A 51 -40.98 -4.75 41.31
C HIS A 51 -40.02 -4.95 40.12
N PRO A 52 -40.42 -4.63 38.86
CA PRO A 52 -39.56 -4.72 37.69
C PRO A 52 -38.17 -4.07 37.87
N CYS A 53 -38.10 -2.88 38.48
CA CYS A 53 -36.83 -2.20 38.78
C CYS A 53 -35.88 -3.04 39.66
N ALA A 54 -36.42 -3.72 40.67
CA ALA A 54 -35.63 -4.54 41.59
C ALA A 54 -35.12 -5.81 40.89
N LEU A 55 -35.93 -6.40 40.00
CA LEU A 55 -35.52 -7.56 39.18
C LEU A 55 -34.40 -7.19 38.21
N VAL A 56 -34.54 -6.09 37.47
CA VAL A 56 -33.49 -5.59 36.57
C VAL A 56 -32.21 -5.27 37.34
N SER A 57 -32.32 -4.65 38.53
CA SER A 57 -31.14 -4.38 39.37
C SER A 57 -30.45 -5.66 39.85
N CYS A 58 -31.21 -6.70 40.19
CA CYS A 58 -30.64 -8.01 40.52
C CYS A 58 -29.92 -8.63 39.33
N MET A 59 -30.51 -8.58 38.14
CA MET A 59 -29.86 -9.09 36.93
C MET A 59 -28.59 -8.31 36.60
N GLY A 60 -28.62 -6.97 36.59
CA GLY A 60 -27.45 -6.15 36.26
C GLY A 60 -26.30 -6.20 37.28
N LYS A 61 -26.55 -6.67 38.51
CA LYS A 61 -25.49 -6.90 39.52
C LYS A 61 -24.77 -8.23 39.37
N ASN A 62 -25.44 -9.23 38.79
CA ASN A 62 -24.95 -10.61 38.73
C ASN A 62 -24.58 -11.07 37.32
N TYR A 63 -25.14 -10.41 36.30
CA TYR A 63 -24.93 -10.69 34.88
C TYR A 63 -24.37 -9.45 34.18
N SER A 64 -23.50 -9.66 33.19
CA SER A 64 -23.21 -8.63 32.18
C SER A 64 -24.50 -8.17 31.48
N GLU A 65 -24.54 -6.92 30.98
CA GLU A 65 -25.75 -6.37 30.33
C GLU A 65 -26.25 -7.26 29.18
N GLY A 66 -25.34 -7.82 28.39
CA GLY A 66 -25.67 -8.76 27.32
C GLY A 66 -26.24 -10.08 27.84
N ALA A 67 -25.67 -10.63 28.93
CA ALA A 67 -26.16 -11.85 29.55
C ALA A 67 -27.55 -11.67 30.20
N ALA A 68 -27.80 -10.52 30.82
CA ALA A 68 -29.11 -10.19 31.37
C ALA A 68 -30.18 -10.16 30.27
N LEU A 69 -29.87 -9.58 29.10
CA LEU A 69 -30.78 -9.58 27.96
C LEU A 69 -30.98 -10.98 27.36
N ASP A 70 -29.93 -11.80 27.22
CA ASP A 70 -30.04 -13.18 26.75
C ASP A 70 -31.01 -14.00 27.60
N VAL A 71 -30.82 -13.94 28.91
CA VAL A 71 -31.68 -14.63 29.88
C VAL A 71 -33.11 -14.11 29.79
N ALA A 72 -33.29 -12.79 29.75
CA ALA A 72 -34.64 -12.21 29.68
C ALA A 72 -35.39 -12.60 28.40
N ILE A 73 -34.72 -12.59 27.24
CA ILE A 73 -35.31 -12.98 25.96
C ILE A 73 -35.75 -14.44 26.02
N GLY A 74 -34.86 -15.36 26.43
CA GLY A 74 -35.20 -16.79 26.52
C GLY A 74 -36.35 -17.06 27.49
N LEU A 75 -36.38 -16.39 28.64
CA LEU A 75 -37.48 -16.51 29.60
C LEU A 75 -38.81 -15.99 29.04
N LEU A 76 -38.80 -14.87 28.32
CA LEU A 76 -40.01 -14.31 27.70
C LEU A 76 -40.53 -15.21 26.57
N GLU A 77 -39.64 -15.83 25.78
CA GLU A 77 -40.01 -16.83 24.77
C GLU A 77 -40.68 -18.06 25.42
N GLU A 78 -40.10 -18.59 26.50
CA GLU A 78 -40.69 -19.68 27.27
C GLU A 78 -42.08 -19.34 27.86
N MET A 79 -42.30 -18.06 28.19
CA MET A 79 -43.57 -17.54 28.70
C MET A 79 -44.56 -17.17 27.59
N ASN A 80 -44.26 -17.47 26.32
CA ASN A 80 -45.03 -17.06 25.14
C ASN A 80 -45.22 -15.53 25.01
N GLN A 81 -44.34 -14.72 25.61
CA GLN A 81 -44.33 -13.26 25.49
C GLN A 81 -43.49 -12.81 24.29
N ARG A 82 -43.87 -13.27 23.08
CA ARG A 82 -43.08 -13.11 21.85
C ARG A 82 -42.83 -11.65 21.48
N ASP A 83 -43.83 -10.77 21.59
CA ASP A 83 -43.68 -9.35 21.25
C ASP A 83 -42.68 -8.63 22.16
N LEU A 84 -42.61 -9.01 23.44
CA LEU A 84 -41.65 -8.44 24.39
C LEU A 84 -40.25 -9.00 24.16
N ALA A 85 -40.13 -10.31 23.88
CA ALA A 85 -38.88 -10.94 23.52
C ALA A 85 -38.27 -10.33 22.25
N GLU A 86 -39.10 -10.10 21.22
CA GLU A 86 -38.68 -9.47 19.97
C GLU A 86 -38.19 -8.03 20.18
N LYS A 87 -38.92 -7.21 20.94
CA LYS A 87 -38.49 -5.85 21.29
C LYS A 87 -37.15 -5.82 22.03
N LEU A 88 -36.92 -6.77 22.94
CA LEU A 88 -35.63 -6.88 23.64
C LEU A 88 -34.52 -7.35 22.70
N LEU A 89 -34.82 -8.26 21.78
CA LEU A 89 -33.87 -8.73 20.79
C LEU A 89 -33.46 -7.61 19.81
N GLU A 90 -34.41 -6.79 19.35
CA GLU A 90 -34.14 -5.60 18.53
C GLU A 90 -33.25 -4.60 19.27
N ALA A 91 -33.55 -4.31 20.54
CA ALA A 91 -32.73 -3.43 21.36
C ALA A 91 -31.30 -3.97 21.54
N LYS A 92 -31.17 -5.29 21.77
CA LYS A 92 -29.87 -5.97 21.86
C LYS A 92 -29.08 -5.87 20.55
N VAL A 93 -29.72 -6.09 19.40
CA VAL A 93 -29.08 -5.96 18.07
C VAL A 93 -28.62 -4.53 17.82
N LYS A 94 -29.46 -3.54 18.16
CA LYS A 94 -29.12 -2.12 18.04
C LYS A 94 -27.91 -1.74 18.90
N GLU A 95 -27.88 -2.20 20.15
CA GLU A 95 -26.76 -1.98 21.06
C GLU A 95 -25.48 -2.66 20.56
N TYR A 96 -25.59 -3.91 20.09
CA TYR A 96 -24.47 -4.64 19.52
C TYR A 96 -23.91 -3.91 18.30
N ARG A 97 -24.77 -3.42 17.40
CA ARG A 97 -24.36 -2.65 16.22
C ARG A 97 -23.60 -1.38 16.61
N ARG A 98 -24.05 -0.67 17.65
CA ARG A 98 -23.33 0.50 18.19
C ARG A 98 -21.94 0.10 18.72
N LYS A 99 -21.87 -0.91 19.60
CA LYS A 99 -20.60 -1.41 20.16
C LYS A 99 -19.64 -1.90 19.06
N TYR A 100 -20.17 -2.52 18.02
CA TYR A 100 -19.41 -2.98 16.86
C TYR A 100 -18.84 -1.80 16.07
N ARG A 101 -19.66 -0.79 15.71
CA ARG A 101 -19.17 0.43 15.04
C ARG A 101 -18.10 1.13 15.87
N GLU A 102 -18.26 1.25 17.19
CA GLU A 102 -17.25 1.84 18.08
C GLU A 102 -15.92 1.07 18.08
N HIS A 103 -15.97 -0.25 17.98
CA HIS A 103 -14.76 -1.06 17.83
C HIS A 103 -14.10 -0.84 16.48
N MET A 104 -14.88 -0.79 15.40
CA MET A 104 -14.37 -0.53 14.05
C MET A 104 -13.73 0.86 13.94
N VAL A 105 -14.25 1.90 14.62
CA VAL A 105 -13.53 3.18 14.76
C VAL A 105 -12.15 2.96 15.34
N ARG A 106 -12.06 2.29 16.50
CA ARG A 106 -10.76 2.11 17.19
C ARG A 106 -9.75 1.35 16.34
N GLU A 107 -10.21 0.36 15.58
CA GLU A 107 -9.37 -0.54 14.80
C GLU A 107 -8.89 0.08 13.46
N PHE A 108 -9.79 0.78 12.76
CA PHE A 108 -9.51 1.25 11.39
C PHE A 108 -9.21 2.74 11.29
N PHE A 109 -9.67 3.57 12.23
CA PHE A 109 -9.46 5.02 12.17
C PHE A 109 -7.99 5.40 12.33
N ARG A 110 -7.24 4.63 13.11
CA ARG A 110 -5.83 4.84 13.36
C ARG A 110 -4.98 3.73 12.77
N TYR A 111 -3.79 4.09 12.30
CA TYR A 111 -2.77 3.14 11.87
C TYR A 111 -1.39 3.63 12.29
N LYS A 112 -0.43 2.69 12.34
CA LYS A 112 0.98 3.01 12.54
C LYS A 112 1.68 3.02 11.20
N GLU A 113 2.39 4.09 10.92
CA GLU A 113 3.34 4.10 9.81
C GLU A 113 4.59 3.31 10.20
N VAL A 114 5.33 2.84 9.19
CA VAL A 114 6.52 1.99 9.38
C VAL A 114 7.63 2.71 10.19
N ASN A 115 7.59 4.04 10.24
CA ASN A 115 8.51 4.91 10.97
C ASN A 115 7.93 5.52 12.26
N SER A 116 6.70 5.17 12.67
CA SER A 116 6.07 5.76 13.87
C SER A 116 6.85 5.43 15.15
N CYS A 117 7.07 6.43 16.02
CA CYS A 117 7.65 6.22 17.34
C CYS A 117 6.71 5.39 18.23
N LEU A 118 7.23 4.83 19.34
CA LEU A 118 6.41 4.11 20.32
C LEU A 118 5.27 4.99 20.84
N GLY A 119 4.04 4.67 20.44
CA GLY A 119 2.82 5.37 20.86
C GLY A 119 2.21 6.32 19.82
N GLU A 120 2.92 6.62 18.73
CA GLU A 120 2.38 7.42 17.63
C GLU A 120 1.42 6.58 16.78
N ASN A 121 0.25 7.13 16.50
CA ASN A 121 -0.72 6.57 15.58
C ASN A 121 -1.32 7.70 14.75
N LEU A 122 -1.42 7.52 13.44
CA LEU A 122 -1.96 8.51 12.52
C LEU A 122 -3.42 8.22 12.18
N SER A 123 -4.18 9.26 11.91
CA SER A 123 -5.55 9.11 11.41
C SER A 123 -5.51 8.75 9.93
N VAL A 124 -6.36 7.83 9.49
CA VAL A 124 -6.55 7.58 8.05
C VAL A 124 -6.96 8.87 7.34
N SER A 125 -7.84 9.67 7.94
CA SER A 125 -8.32 10.92 7.34
C SER A 125 -7.24 12.00 7.19
N SER A 126 -6.17 11.98 8.00
CA SER A 126 -5.10 12.97 7.89
C SER A 126 -4.13 12.68 6.76
N ARG A 127 -3.92 11.41 6.40
CA ARG A 127 -2.91 10.98 5.40
C ARG A 127 -3.48 10.45 4.09
N TYR A 128 -4.77 10.10 4.03
CA TYR A 128 -5.38 9.55 2.81
C TYR A 128 -5.55 10.64 1.74
N ALA A 129 -4.96 10.43 0.55
CA ALA A 129 -5.29 11.17 -0.67
C ALA A 129 -6.01 10.23 -1.64
N ASP A 130 -6.96 10.76 -2.42
CA ASP A 130 -7.77 9.92 -3.30
C ASP A 130 -6.91 9.28 -4.41
N LEU A 131 -7.24 8.02 -4.74
CA LEU A 131 -6.57 7.26 -5.78
C LEU A 131 -7.39 7.32 -7.06
N THR A 132 -6.69 7.36 -8.20
CA THR A 132 -7.34 7.14 -9.49
C THR A 132 -7.62 5.64 -9.62
N ILE A 133 -8.90 5.28 -9.69
CA ILE A 133 -9.32 3.88 -9.86
C ILE A 133 -10.07 3.77 -11.19
N ALA A 134 -9.65 2.84 -12.03
CA ALA A 134 -10.26 2.58 -13.33
C ALA A 134 -11.18 1.37 -13.24
N ARG A 135 -12.45 1.54 -13.60
CA ARG A 135 -13.38 0.41 -13.74
C ARG A 135 -13.13 -0.28 -15.09
N LYS A 136 -13.03 -1.61 -15.05
CA LYS A 136 -12.88 -2.46 -16.23
C LYS A 136 -14.05 -3.45 -16.34
N PRO A 137 -14.75 -3.53 -17.49
CA PRO A 137 -15.69 -4.61 -17.74
C PRO A 137 -14.95 -5.94 -17.82
N TRP A 138 -15.44 -6.98 -17.15
CA TRP A 138 -14.90 -8.32 -17.34
C TRP A 138 -15.49 -8.93 -18.61
N SER A 139 -14.68 -9.09 -19.65
CA SER A 139 -15.09 -9.90 -20.79
C SER A 139 -14.92 -11.37 -20.44
N LYS A 140 -16.04 -12.10 -20.31
CA LYS A 140 -16.07 -13.58 -20.19
C LYS A 140 -15.39 -14.30 -21.36
N HIS A 141 -14.99 -13.58 -22.40
CA HIS A 141 -14.22 -14.10 -23.52
C HIS A 141 -12.85 -13.44 -23.49
N GLY A 142 -11.81 -14.25 -23.42
CA GLY A 142 -10.45 -13.80 -23.70
C GLY A 142 -10.40 -13.25 -25.12
N GLY A 143 -10.50 -11.93 -25.23
CA GLY A 143 -10.36 -11.15 -26.45
C GLY A 143 -9.05 -10.38 -26.39
N GLU A 144 -8.28 -10.54 -27.44
CA GLU A 144 -6.94 -10.06 -27.66
C GLU A 144 -6.78 -8.53 -27.61
N HIS A 145 -5.75 -8.06 -26.87
CA HIS A 145 -4.97 -6.83 -27.07
C HIS A 145 -5.68 -5.46 -27.24
N GLU A 146 -5.29 -4.51 -26.39
CA GLU A 146 -4.47 -3.39 -26.84
C GLU A 146 -3.54 -2.90 -25.73
N ALA A 147 -2.29 -2.61 -26.10
CA ALA A 147 -1.25 -2.14 -25.23
C ALA A 147 -1.49 -0.66 -24.88
N VAL A 148 -1.97 -0.38 -23.67
CA VAL A 148 -1.78 0.96 -23.10
C VAL A 148 -0.31 1.07 -22.73
N GLY A 149 0.41 1.80 -23.59
CA GLY A 149 1.84 2.01 -23.53
C GLY A 149 2.27 2.76 -22.27
N ALA A 150 3.54 2.53 -21.93
CA ALA A 150 4.32 3.35 -21.03
C ALA A 150 4.40 4.79 -21.58
N ASN A 151 3.45 5.62 -21.16
CA ASN A 151 3.58 7.07 -21.08
C ASN A 151 2.52 7.57 -20.09
N HIS A 152 2.85 7.58 -18.80
CA HIS A 152 2.09 8.36 -17.83
C HIS A 152 2.54 9.83 -17.91
N GLY A 153 2.11 10.48 -18.99
CA GLY A 153 2.30 11.90 -19.24
C GLY A 153 1.26 12.37 -20.26
N CYS A 154 0.38 13.27 -19.83
CA CYS A 154 -0.69 13.93 -20.58
C CYS A 154 -1.82 13.04 -21.13
N ALA A 155 -3.05 13.40 -20.76
CA ALA A 155 -4.25 12.97 -21.45
C ALA A 155 -4.24 13.56 -22.86
N ASP A 156 -4.26 12.70 -23.88
CA ASP A 156 -4.83 13.03 -25.19
C ASP A 156 -5.48 11.77 -25.79
N THR A 157 -6.64 12.01 -26.39
CA THR A 157 -7.65 11.07 -26.89
C THR A 157 -7.16 10.13 -28.01
N SER A 158 -7.52 8.83 -27.96
CA SER A 158 -8.37 8.15 -28.97
C SER A 158 -8.48 6.62 -28.78
N ASN A 159 -9.73 6.14 -28.93
CA ASN A 159 -10.20 4.80 -29.35
C ASN A 159 -10.00 3.54 -28.47
N GLY A 160 -10.47 3.57 -27.22
CA GLY A 160 -10.89 2.37 -26.47
C GLY A 160 -12.25 2.60 -25.77
N PRO A 161 -12.97 1.56 -25.30
CA PRO A 161 -14.18 1.77 -24.50
C PRO A 161 -13.83 2.65 -23.30
N ALA A 162 -14.65 3.69 -23.05
CA ALA A 162 -14.35 4.72 -22.06
C ALA A 162 -14.08 4.09 -20.68
N THR A 163 -12.83 4.19 -20.21
CA THR A 163 -12.46 3.76 -18.86
C THR A 163 -13.17 4.66 -17.86
N ILE A 164 -14.18 4.14 -17.17
CA ILE A 164 -14.92 4.91 -16.16
C ILE A 164 -14.01 5.04 -14.93
N THR A 165 -13.60 6.26 -14.63
CA THR A 165 -12.90 6.56 -13.38
C THR A 165 -13.88 6.47 -12.22
N VAL A 166 -13.55 5.65 -11.23
CA VAL A 166 -14.28 5.50 -9.98
C VAL A 166 -13.38 5.93 -8.83
N THR A 167 -13.99 6.26 -7.69
CA THR A 167 -13.30 6.53 -6.44
C THR A 167 -13.63 5.47 -5.40
N ALA A 168 -12.87 5.45 -4.30
CA ALA A 168 -13.13 4.56 -3.16
C ALA A 168 -14.57 4.70 -2.63
N GLN A 169 -15.20 5.87 -2.73
CA GLN A 169 -16.59 6.11 -2.29
C GLN A 169 -17.65 5.55 -3.24
N THR A 170 -17.28 5.30 -4.50
CA THR A 170 -18.21 4.96 -5.58
C THR A 170 -18.16 3.50 -6.01
N LEU A 171 -17.33 2.68 -5.35
CA LEU A 171 -17.13 1.27 -5.70
C LEU A 171 -18.44 0.47 -5.78
N PHE A 172 -19.41 0.78 -4.92
CA PHE A 172 -20.73 0.14 -4.88
C PHE A 172 -21.87 1.05 -5.34
N LYS A 173 -21.59 2.10 -6.13
CA LYS A 173 -22.67 2.86 -6.76
C LYS A 173 -23.25 2.06 -7.94
N ALA A 174 -24.54 2.22 -8.15
CA ALA A 174 -25.21 1.67 -9.32
C ALA A 174 -24.58 2.24 -10.61
N ASP A 175 -24.50 1.41 -11.64
CA ASP A 175 -24.10 1.87 -12.97
C ASP A 175 -25.24 2.57 -13.72
N GLU A 176 -25.00 2.94 -14.98
CA GLU A 176 -25.96 3.65 -15.82
C GLU A 176 -27.27 2.86 -16.02
N ASP A 177 -27.21 1.53 -15.91
CA ASP A 177 -28.36 0.62 -16.00
C ASP A 177 -29.06 0.43 -14.63
N GLY A 178 -28.61 1.12 -13.58
CA GLY A 178 -29.15 1.05 -12.24
C GLY A 178 -28.78 -0.23 -11.47
N GLN A 179 -27.83 -1.04 -11.97
CA GLN A 179 -27.39 -2.26 -11.31
C GLN A 179 -26.28 -1.95 -10.31
N THR A 180 -26.49 -2.36 -9.05
CA THR A 180 -25.49 -2.23 -7.99
C THR A 180 -24.61 -3.47 -7.95
N PRO A 181 -23.28 -3.33 -8.01
CA PRO A 181 -22.38 -4.49 -7.89
C PRO A 181 -22.54 -5.17 -6.54
N GLN A 182 -22.68 -6.50 -6.54
CA GLN A 182 -22.62 -7.30 -5.31
C GLN A 182 -21.19 -7.78 -5.01
N VAL A 183 -20.30 -7.79 -6.01
CA VAL A 183 -18.90 -8.19 -5.85
C VAL A 183 -18.02 -7.17 -6.56
N VAL A 184 -17.14 -6.52 -5.80
CA VAL A 184 -16.12 -5.62 -6.31
C VAL A 184 -14.75 -6.23 -6.04
N VAL A 185 -13.94 -6.38 -7.09
CA VAL A 185 -12.56 -6.82 -6.98
C VAL A 185 -11.64 -5.63 -7.24
N LEU A 186 -10.95 -5.17 -6.19
CA LEU A 186 -10.01 -4.06 -6.23
C LEU A 186 -8.60 -4.59 -6.47
N VAL A 187 -8.06 -4.31 -7.66
CA VAL A 187 -6.79 -4.85 -8.14
C VAL A 187 -5.72 -3.77 -8.12
N GLY A 188 -4.51 -4.12 -7.70
CA GLY A 188 -3.37 -3.21 -7.80
C GLY A 188 -2.05 -3.88 -7.45
N ALA A 189 -0.95 -3.33 -7.98
CA ALA A 189 0.39 -3.76 -7.62
C ALA A 189 0.70 -3.55 -6.12
N PRO A 190 1.76 -4.16 -5.57
CA PRO A 190 2.24 -3.85 -4.23
C PRO A 190 2.52 -2.35 -4.06
N GLY A 191 2.25 -1.80 -2.87
CA GLY A 191 2.45 -0.38 -2.60
C GLY A 191 1.42 0.58 -3.19
N MET A 192 0.47 0.12 -4.02
CA MET A 192 -0.57 0.95 -4.64
C MET A 192 -1.68 1.44 -3.69
N GLY A 193 -1.68 1.05 -2.42
CA GLY A 193 -2.65 1.55 -1.44
C GLY A 193 -3.96 0.76 -1.33
N LYS A 194 -3.99 -0.53 -1.72
CA LYS A 194 -5.16 -1.42 -1.57
C LYS A 194 -5.70 -1.46 -0.12
N THR A 195 -4.86 -1.85 0.84
CA THR A 195 -5.21 -1.88 2.27
C THR A 195 -5.60 -0.50 2.81
N MET A 196 -4.94 0.56 2.34
CA MET A 196 -5.29 1.92 2.75
C MET A 196 -6.68 2.34 2.21
N THR A 197 -7.05 1.87 1.02
CA THR A 197 -8.39 2.03 0.46
C THR A 197 -9.44 1.27 1.27
N VAL A 198 -9.14 0.04 1.72
CA VAL A 198 -10.01 -0.71 2.64
C VAL A 198 -10.23 0.07 3.93
N ARG A 199 -9.15 0.60 4.54
CA ARG A 199 -9.26 1.44 5.74
C ARG A 199 -10.16 2.66 5.50
N LYS A 200 -10.00 3.33 4.36
CA LYS A 200 -10.84 4.47 3.97
C LYS A 200 -12.33 4.09 3.87
N VAL A 201 -12.66 2.99 3.19
CA VAL A 201 -14.04 2.46 3.06
C VAL A 201 -14.66 2.23 4.44
N VAL A 202 -13.93 1.58 5.34
CA VAL A 202 -14.42 1.30 6.70
C VAL A 202 -14.65 2.59 7.50
N VAL A 203 -13.71 3.54 7.44
CA VAL A 203 -13.84 4.82 8.16
C VAL A 203 -15.08 5.58 7.68
N GLU A 204 -15.30 5.69 6.36
CA GLU A 204 -16.46 6.37 5.81
C GLU A 204 -17.79 5.66 6.15
N TRP A 205 -17.78 4.32 6.18
CA TRP A 205 -18.94 3.55 6.64
C TRP A 205 -19.28 3.82 8.12
N VAL A 206 -18.26 3.93 8.99
CA VAL A 206 -18.49 4.18 10.41
C VAL A 206 -18.95 5.62 10.66
N GLU A 207 -18.39 6.59 9.94
CA GLU A 207 -18.83 7.99 9.95
C GLU A 207 -20.23 8.17 9.36
N GLY A 208 -20.69 7.22 8.53
CA GLY A 208 -21.99 7.26 7.87
C GLY A 208 -22.03 8.19 6.66
N THR A 209 -20.88 8.62 6.15
CA THR A 209 -20.75 9.49 4.96
C THR A 209 -21.00 8.71 3.67
N PHE A 210 -20.49 7.48 3.60
CA PHE A 210 -20.73 6.55 2.51
C PHE A 210 -21.11 5.17 3.07
N TYR A 211 -21.49 4.24 2.20
CA TYR A 211 -21.78 2.84 2.59
C TYR A 211 -22.95 2.66 3.57
N ALA A 212 -23.83 3.66 3.70
CA ALA A 212 -24.98 3.64 4.61
C ALA A 212 -26.00 2.52 4.30
N GLN A 213 -25.93 1.92 3.12
CA GLN A 213 -26.72 0.74 2.78
C GLN A 213 -26.35 -0.50 3.62
N PHE A 214 -25.16 -0.55 4.23
CA PHE A 214 -24.68 -1.67 5.02
C PHE A 214 -24.81 -1.42 6.53
N ASP A 215 -25.36 -2.41 7.23
CA ASP A 215 -25.44 -2.41 8.69
C ASP A 215 -24.18 -2.98 9.35
N TYR A 216 -23.47 -3.86 8.64
CA TYR A 216 -22.25 -4.52 9.08
C TYR A 216 -21.22 -4.60 7.94
N VAL A 217 -19.97 -4.26 8.25
CA VAL A 217 -18.82 -4.40 7.35
C VAL A 217 -17.75 -5.26 8.03
N PHE A 218 -17.67 -6.53 7.65
CA PHE A 218 -16.72 -7.49 8.23
C PHE A 218 -15.42 -7.50 7.43
N CYS A 219 -14.35 -6.99 8.04
CA CYS A 219 -13.03 -6.91 7.41
C CYS A 219 -12.15 -8.08 7.83
N ILE A 220 -11.78 -8.90 6.87
CA ILE A 220 -10.98 -10.11 7.05
C ILE A 220 -9.63 -9.88 6.38
N ASP A 221 -8.57 -9.77 7.17
CA ASP A 221 -7.20 -9.83 6.65
C ASP A 221 -6.91 -11.28 6.25
N CYS A 222 -6.67 -11.49 4.96
CA CYS A 222 -6.44 -12.82 4.41
C CYS A 222 -5.14 -13.46 4.94
N LYS A 223 -4.17 -12.65 5.40
CA LYS A 223 -2.93 -13.15 6.02
C LYS A 223 -3.21 -13.80 7.37
N ASP A 224 -4.13 -13.23 8.16
CA ASP A 224 -4.46 -13.72 9.49
C ASP A 224 -5.19 -15.06 9.45
N ILE A 225 -5.97 -15.30 8.39
CA ILE A 225 -6.73 -16.54 8.22
C ILE A 225 -6.01 -17.59 7.38
N ALA A 226 -4.89 -17.28 6.73
CA ALA A 226 -4.18 -18.18 5.82
C ALA A 226 -3.82 -19.55 6.45
N PHE A 227 -3.58 -19.58 7.76
CA PHE A 227 -3.24 -20.81 8.50
C PHE A 227 -4.45 -21.53 9.14
N THR A 228 -5.66 -21.00 8.97
CA THR A 228 -6.88 -21.62 9.51
C THR A 228 -7.25 -22.84 8.66
N LYS A 229 -7.34 -24.03 9.29
CA LYS A 229 -7.69 -25.27 8.57
C LYS A 229 -9.16 -25.34 8.19
N GLU A 230 -10.03 -25.14 9.18
CA GLU A 230 -11.48 -25.23 9.05
C GLU A 230 -12.12 -24.05 9.77
N ALA A 231 -13.20 -23.53 9.20
CA ALA A 231 -13.98 -22.42 9.76
C ALA A 231 -15.35 -22.38 9.10
N SER A 232 -16.38 -21.99 9.85
CA SER A 232 -17.67 -21.57 9.29
C SER A 232 -17.65 -20.07 8.93
N VAL A 233 -18.66 -19.58 8.20
CA VAL A 233 -18.82 -18.14 7.95
C VAL A 233 -19.02 -17.40 9.27
N VAL A 234 -19.75 -17.98 10.22
CA VAL A 234 -19.95 -17.41 11.56
C VAL A 234 -18.64 -17.30 12.33
N ASP A 235 -17.70 -18.23 12.16
CA ASP A 235 -16.36 -18.13 12.76
C ASP A 235 -15.57 -16.97 12.17
N LEU A 236 -15.64 -16.76 10.84
CA LEU A 236 -15.00 -15.62 10.18
C LEU A 236 -15.57 -14.28 10.65
N ILE A 237 -16.90 -14.17 10.78
CA ILE A 237 -17.56 -12.99 11.35
C ILE A 237 -17.12 -12.79 12.79
N SER A 238 -17.07 -13.85 13.59
CA SER A 238 -16.73 -13.78 15.02
C SER A 238 -15.30 -13.28 15.25
N LYS A 239 -14.35 -13.60 14.34
CA LYS A 239 -12.98 -13.05 14.37
C LYS A 239 -12.93 -11.52 14.20
N CYS A 240 -13.90 -10.93 13.49
CA CYS A 240 -14.01 -9.49 13.30
C CYS A 240 -14.62 -8.77 14.51
N CYS A 241 -15.14 -9.52 15.49
CA CYS A 241 -16.05 -8.99 16.50
C CYS A 241 -15.40 -8.96 17.89
N PRO A 242 -15.55 -7.85 18.63
CA PRO A 242 -14.90 -7.67 19.93
C PRO A 242 -15.59 -8.43 21.09
N HIS A 243 -16.80 -8.95 20.88
CA HIS A 243 -17.64 -9.53 21.94
C HIS A 243 -18.10 -10.94 21.56
N LYS A 244 -17.99 -11.89 22.50
CA LYS A 244 -18.33 -13.31 22.30
C LYS A 244 -19.83 -13.61 22.10
N ARG A 245 -20.74 -12.68 22.47
CA ARG A 245 -22.21 -12.90 22.44
C ARG A 245 -22.90 -12.12 21.32
N MET A 246 -22.48 -12.38 20.09
CA MET A 246 -23.05 -11.78 18.89
C MET A 246 -24.45 -12.36 18.59
N PRO A 247 -25.47 -11.55 18.27
CA PRO A 247 -26.78 -12.02 17.85
C PRO A 247 -26.75 -12.52 16.38
N VAL A 248 -25.94 -13.55 16.11
CA VAL A 248 -25.62 -14.07 14.77
C VAL A 248 -26.87 -14.27 13.92
N GLY A 249 -27.92 -14.91 14.47
CA GLY A 249 -29.16 -15.17 13.72
C GLY A 249 -29.75 -13.89 13.13
N LYS A 250 -29.97 -12.87 13.97
CA LYS A 250 -30.55 -11.59 13.54
C LYS A 250 -29.64 -10.78 12.60
N ILE A 251 -28.32 -10.91 12.74
CA ILE A 251 -27.37 -10.26 11.83
C ILE A 251 -27.49 -10.84 10.42
N LEU A 252 -27.64 -12.17 10.32
CA LEU A 252 -27.71 -12.88 9.05
C LEU A 252 -29.10 -12.84 8.38
N ASP A 253 -30.15 -12.40 9.09
CA ASP A 253 -31.52 -12.29 8.55
C ASP A 253 -31.58 -11.34 7.34
N ASP A 254 -30.97 -10.15 7.42
CA ASP A 254 -30.90 -9.19 6.31
C ASP A 254 -29.51 -9.18 5.66
N GLN A 255 -29.26 -10.22 4.88
CA GLN A 255 -28.02 -10.43 4.14
C GLN A 255 -27.62 -9.23 3.25
N LYS A 256 -28.58 -8.45 2.72
CA LYS A 256 -28.30 -7.29 1.85
C LYS A 256 -27.57 -6.16 2.59
N LYS A 257 -27.65 -6.16 3.92
CA LYS A 257 -27.02 -5.17 4.80
C LYS A 257 -25.61 -5.58 5.22
N ILE A 258 -25.06 -6.67 4.67
CA ILE A 258 -23.74 -7.19 5.03
C ILE A 258 -22.76 -6.97 3.88
N LEU A 259 -21.61 -6.37 4.20
CA LEU A 259 -20.43 -6.32 3.34
C LEU A 259 -19.30 -7.12 3.98
N PHE A 260 -18.73 -8.07 3.24
CA PHE A 260 -17.46 -8.70 3.59
C PHE A 260 -16.33 -8.03 2.81
N ILE A 261 -15.26 -7.67 3.50
CA ILE A 261 -14.03 -7.17 2.88
C ILE A 261 -12.94 -8.21 3.09
N PHE A 262 -12.39 -8.75 2.01
CA PHE A 262 -11.22 -9.63 2.03
C PHE A 262 -10.00 -8.85 1.57
N ASP A 263 -9.14 -8.44 2.50
CA ASP A 263 -7.93 -7.68 2.17
C ASP A 263 -6.73 -8.61 1.96
N GLY A 264 -6.06 -8.49 0.81
CA GLY A 264 -4.86 -9.24 0.46
C GLY A 264 -5.13 -10.70 0.08
N PHE A 265 -6.15 -10.96 -0.75
CA PHE A 265 -6.60 -12.30 -1.11
C PHE A 265 -5.49 -13.22 -1.63
N GLU A 266 -4.45 -12.66 -2.24
CA GLU A 266 -3.27 -13.42 -2.70
C GLU A 266 -2.57 -14.21 -1.59
N ALA A 267 -2.70 -13.81 -0.32
CA ALA A 267 -2.03 -14.45 0.81
C ALA A 267 -2.58 -15.85 1.14
N LEU A 268 -3.79 -16.17 0.66
CA LEU A 268 -4.42 -17.47 0.90
C LEU A 268 -3.79 -18.60 0.08
N GLY A 269 -3.19 -18.28 -1.07
CA GLY A 269 -2.48 -19.25 -1.91
C GLY A 269 -3.32 -20.42 -2.45
N PHE A 270 -4.64 -20.47 -2.21
CA PHE A 270 -5.48 -21.58 -2.64
C PHE A 270 -5.80 -21.48 -4.13
N SER A 271 -5.66 -22.61 -4.84
CA SER A 271 -6.33 -22.79 -6.13
C SER A 271 -7.80 -23.04 -5.86
N LEU A 272 -8.62 -22.00 -5.99
CA LEU A 272 -10.06 -22.03 -5.83
C LEU A 272 -10.75 -22.83 -6.95
N VAL A 273 -10.54 -24.14 -6.99
CA VAL A 273 -11.25 -25.05 -7.90
C VAL A 273 -11.77 -26.19 -7.05
N GLN A 274 -13.08 -26.20 -6.77
CA GLN A 274 -13.79 -27.27 -6.08
C GLN A 274 -15.10 -27.58 -6.81
N PRO A 275 -15.58 -28.84 -6.77
CA PRO A 275 -16.92 -29.20 -7.23
C PRO A 275 -17.98 -28.40 -6.46
N GLU A 276 -19.06 -27.98 -7.14
CA GLU A 276 -20.16 -27.24 -6.50
C GLU A 276 -20.87 -28.07 -5.41
N ASP A 277 -20.83 -29.40 -5.52
CA ASP A 277 -21.47 -30.34 -4.60
C ASP A 277 -20.89 -30.32 -3.17
N ASP A 278 -19.66 -29.80 -2.99
CA ASP A 278 -18.99 -29.73 -1.68
C ASP A 278 -19.29 -28.41 -0.92
N LEU A 279 -19.89 -27.43 -1.61
CA LEU A 279 -20.17 -26.10 -1.07
C LEU A 279 -21.24 -26.13 0.02
N SER A 280 -21.13 -25.21 0.97
CA SER A 280 -22.11 -25.07 2.04
C SER A 280 -23.14 -23.99 1.70
N SER A 281 -24.38 -24.21 2.13
CA SER A 281 -25.44 -23.20 2.16
C SER A 281 -25.75 -22.72 3.59
N ASP A 282 -25.21 -23.40 4.62
CA ASP A 282 -25.42 -23.02 6.02
C ASP A 282 -24.21 -22.20 6.53
N PRO A 283 -24.40 -20.93 6.91
CA PRO A 283 -23.31 -20.10 7.43
C PRO A 283 -22.67 -20.63 8.73
N ARG A 284 -23.31 -21.58 9.43
CA ARG A 284 -22.82 -22.19 10.67
C ARG A 284 -22.06 -23.50 10.45
N GLU A 285 -22.12 -24.07 9.25
CA GLU A 285 -21.44 -25.33 8.96
C GLU A 285 -19.92 -25.11 8.94
N VAL A 286 -19.19 -25.89 9.75
CA VAL A 286 -17.73 -25.86 9.77
C VAL A 286 -17.21 -26.76 8.66
N LYS A 287 -16.51 -26.16 7.71
CA LYS A 287 -15.90 -26.81 6.53
C LYS A 287 -14.43 -26.38 6.42
N PRO A 288 -13.62 -27.04 5.57
CA PRO A 288 -12.31 -26.53 5.19
C PRO A 288 -12.39 -25.05 4.78
N LEU A 289 -11.44 -24.23 5.23
CA LEU A 289 -11.48 -22.77 5.01
C LEU A 289 -11.70 -22.42 3.54
N GLN A 290 -11.01 -23.12 2.64
CA GLN A 290 -11.15 -22.96 1.20
C GLN A 290 -12.60 -23.17 0.73
N THR A 291 -13.29 -24.19 1.23
CA THR A 291 -14.69 -24.49 0.90
C THR A 291 -15.63 -23.42 1.45
N THR A 292 -15.39 -22.93 2.66
CA THR A 292 -16.18 -21.84 3.27
C THR A 292 -16.02 -20.53 2.49
N LEU A 293 -14.80 -20.17 2.10
CA LEU A 293 -14.54 -19.00 1.28
C LEU A 293 -15.14 -19.15 -0.11
N MET A 294 -14.98 -20.32 -0.74
CA MET A 294 -15.61 -20.59 -2.04
C MET A 294 -17.13 -20.45 -1.96
N SER A 295 -17.75 -20.95 -0.90
CA SER A 295 -19.21 -20.84 -0.69
C SER A 295 -19.67 -19.37 -0.64
N LEU A 296 -18.88 -18.48 -0.04
CA LEU A 296 -19.14 -17.03 -0.04
C LEU A 296 -18.93 -16.40 -1.42
N LEU A 297 -17.83 -16.74 -2.08
CA LEU A 297 -17.45 -16.20 -3.40
C LEU A 297 -18.48 -16.60 -4.48
N LYS A 298 -18.93 -17.86 -4.45
CA LYS A 298 -19.96 -18.43 -5.31
C LYS A 298 -21.39 -18.12 -4.88
N LYS A 299 -21.56 -17.37 -3.78
CA LYS A 299 -22.88 -16.97 -3.26
C LYS A 299 -23.79 -18.15 -2.89
N THR A 300 -23.26 -19.36 -2.65
CA THR A 300 -24.06 -20.49 -2.15
C THR A 300 -24.48 -20.26 -0.71
N VAL A 301 -23.64 -19.57 0.07
CA VAL A 301 -23.94 -19.08 1.41
C VAL A 301 -24.03 -17.55 1.41
N LEU A 302 -25.03 -17.00 2.10
CA LEU A 302 -25.34 -15.57 2.14
C LEU A 302 -25.42 -14.90 0.74
N PRO A 303 -26.26 -15.40 -0.18
CA PRO A 303 -26.29 -14.99 -1.59
C PRO A 303 -26.50 -13.49 -1.82
N LYS A 304 -27.19 -12.80 -0.90
CA LYS A 304 -27.52 -11.38 -1.05
C LYS A 304 -26.49 -10.43 -0.41
N SER A 305 -25.44 -10.96 0.22
CA SER A 305 -24.36 -10.16 0.80
C SER A 305 -23.50 -9.48 -0.28
N SER A 306 -22.78 -8.43 0.08
CA SER A 306 -21.79 -7.78 -0.80
C SER A 306 -20.36 -8.18 -0.44
N LEU A 307 -19.46 -8.23 -1.43
CA LEU A 307 -18.05 -8.57 -1.27
C LEU A 307 -17.16 -7.46 -1.86
N LEU A 308 -16.17 -7.00 -1.10
CA LEU A 308 -15.04 -6.22 -1.61
C LEU A 308 -13.77 -7.04 -1.41
N ILE A 309 -13.10 -7.41 -2.49
CA ILE A 309 -11.92 -8.27 -2.44
C ILE A 309 -10.74 -7.47 -2.98
N THR A 310 -9.67 -7.33 -2.19
CA THR A 310 -8.43 -6.75 -2.70
C THR A 310 -7.46 -7.86 -3.09
N THR A 311 -6.81 -7.70 -4.24
CA THR A 311 -5.85 -8.70 -4.73
C THR A 311 -4.78 -8.09 -5.63
N ARG A 312 -3.73 -8.85 -5.89
CA ARG A 312 -2.72 -8.52 -6.91
C ARG A 312 -3.19 -8.98 -8.29
N PRO A 313 -2.73 -8.34 -9.37
CA PRO A 313 -3.00 -8.81 -10.74
C PRO A 313 -2.70 -10.31 -10.95
N THR A 314 -1.64 -10.83 -10.31
CA THR A 314 -1.20 -12.22 -10.43
C THR A 314 -2.20 -13.25 -9.89
N ALA A 315 -2.89 -12.91 -8.80
CA ALA A 315 -3.91 -13.76 -8.19
C ALA A 315 -5.32 -13.49 -8.75
N LEU A 316 -5.44 -12.58 -9.72
CA LEU A 316 -6.73 -12.20 -10.29
C LEU A 316 -7.35 -13.32 -11.13
N GLN A 317 -6.53 -14.05 -11.90
CA GLN A 317 -7.04 -15.07 -12.81
C GLN A 317 -7.68 -16.25 -12.07
N SER A 318 -7.07 -16.69 -10.95
CA SER A 318 -7.65 -17.76 -10.12
C SER A 318 -8.95 -17.30 -9.46
N LEU A 319 -8.98 -16.06 -8.97
CA LEU A 319 -10.18 -15.48 -8.36
C LEU A 319 -11.33 -15.28 -9.37
N GLY A 320 -11.04 -14.77 -10.57
CA GLY A 320 -12.04 -14.52 -11.62
C GLY A 320 -12.63 -15.77 -12.27
N ARG A 321 -12.07 -16.96 -12.00
CA ARG A 321 -12.75 -18.23 -12.35
C ARG A 321 -13.87 -18.59 -11.38
N CYS A 322 -13.91 -17.95 -10.21
CA CYS A 322 -14.75 -18.34 -9.09
C CYS A 322 -15.92 -17.40 -8.86
N LEU A 323 -15.85 -16.17 -9.34
CA LEU A 323 -16.86 -15.15 -9.09
C LEU A 323 -17.88 -15.10 -10.23
N GLU A 324 -19.08 -14.60 -9.92
CA GLU A 324 -20.19 -14.43 -10.86
C GLU A 324 -20.75 -13.00 -10.70
N GLY A 325 -20.91 -12.26 -11.80
CA GLY A 325 -21.46 -10.88 -11.79
C GLY A 325 -20.47 -9.80 -11.33
N GLU A 326 -19.25 -9.82 -11.87
CA GLU A 326 -18.07 -9.16 -11.32
C GLU A 326 -17.88 -7.69 -11.75
N TYR A 327 -17.38 -6.86 -10.83
CA TYR A 327 -16.92 -5.50 -11.10
C TYR A 327 -15.45 -5.37 -10.72
N TYR A 328 -14.59 -5.22 -11.72
CA TYR A 328 -13.16 -5.04 -11.51
C TYR A 328 -12.81 -3.56 -11.49
N ALA A 329 -12.06 -3.17 -10.46
CA ALA A 329 -11.59 -1.82 -10.27
C ALA A 329 -10.06 -1.87 -10.09
N GLU A 330 -9.31 -1.28 -11.01
CA GLU A 330 -7.85 -1.25 -10.97
C GLU A 330 -7.36 0.08 -10.39
N ILE A 331 -6.49 0.02 -9.39
CA ILE A 331 -5.84 1.21 -8.83
C ILE A 331 -4.67 1.62 -9.73
N LEU A 332 -4.74 2.85 -10.25
CA LEU A 332 -3.70 3.45 -11.10
C LEU A 332 -2.72 4.34 -10.32
N GLY A 333 -3.03 4.66 -9.06
CA GLY A 333 -2.20 5.52 -8.19
C GLY A 333 -2.69 6.97 -8.13
N PHE A 334 -1.78 7.89 -7.76
CA PHE A 334 -2.09 9.31 -7.61
C PHE A 334 -2.07 10.09 -8.93
N SER A 335 -3.15 10.85 -9.16
CA SER A 335 -3.16 11.91 -10.17
C SER A 335 -2.20 13.03 -9.78
N ALA A 336 -1.85 13.91 -10.74
CA ALA A 336 -0.95 15.03 -10.47
C ALA A 336 -1.42 15.91 -9.29
N ALA A 337 -2.73 16.16 -9.19
CA ALA A 337 -3.34 16.91 -8.09
C ALA A 337 -3.26 16.15 -6.76
N MET A 338 -3.51 14.84 -6.77
CA MET A 338 -3.45 14.02 -5.55
C MET A 338 -2.03 13.84 -5.02
N ARG A 339 -1.00 13.95 -5.88
CA ARG A 339 0.40 13.99 -5.43
C ARG A 339 0.67 15.23 -4.59
N GLU A 340 0.21 16.40 -5.04
CA GLU A 340 0.37 17.65 -4.30
C GLU A 340 -0.40 17.61 -2.98
N GLU A 341 -1.67 17.20 -3.02
CA GLU A 341 -2.50 17.05 -1.84
C GLU A 341 -1.87 16.10 -0.80
N TYR A 342 -1.31 14.98 -1.24
CA TYR A 342 -0.63 14.04 -0.36
C TYR A 342 0.54 14.70 0.38
N PHE A 343 1.35 15.53 -0.29
CA PHE A 343 2.44 16.24 0.36
C PHE A 343 1.92 17.22 1.43
N HIS A 344 0.87 17.98 1.13
CA HIS A 344 0.26 18.87 2.13
C HIS A 344 -0.28 18.10 3.34
N ARG A 345 -0.96 16.98 3.11
CA ARG A 345 -1.46 16.06 4.15
C ARG A 345 -0.35 15.42 4.98
N TYR A 346 0.80 15.13 4.37
CA TYR A 346 1.94 14.51 5.07
C TYR A 346 2.65 15.51 6.00
N PHE A 347 2.97 16.70 5.50
CA PHE A 347 3.80 17.66 6.24
C PHE A 347 3.03 18.51 7.25
N GLU A 348 1.70 18.62 7.12
CA GLU A 348 0.81 19.39 8.00
C GLU A 348 1.20 20.88 8.18
N ASN A 349 2.08 21.37 7.31
CA ASN A 349 2.59 22.74 7.28
C ASN A 349 2.75 23.14 5.82
N ASP A 350 1.94 24.10 5.37
CA ASP A 350 1.86 24.47 3.95
C ASP A 350 3.19 24.95 3.38
N ASN A 351 4.00 25.66 4.15
CA ASN A 351 5.32 26.12 3.68
C ASN A 351 6.28 24.94 3.49
N LYS A 352 6.34 24.00 4.45
CA LYS A 352 7.16 22.79 4.32
C LYS A 352 6.67 21.91 3.17
N ALA A 353 5.35 21.73 3.06
CA ALA A 353 4.72 20.92 2.02
C ALA A 353 4.99 21.49 0.62
N THR A 354 4.74 22.79 0.41
CA THR A 354 4.97 23.47 -0.87
C THR A 354 6.42 23.34 -1.30
N VAL A 355 7.35 23.53 -0.37
CA VAL A 355 8.78 23.43 -0.64
C VAL A 355 9.20 22.00 -0.97
N ALA A 356 8.72 21.00 -0.21
CA ALA A 356 8.98 19.59 -0.47
C ALA A 356 8.38 19.13 -1.81
N PHE A 357 7.16 19.56 -2.13
CA PHE A 357 6.48 19.24 -3.37
C PHE A 357 7.17 19.88 -4.58
N ARG A 358 7.54 21.16 -4.51
CA ARG A 358 8.32 21.84 -5.57
C ARG A 358 9.65 21.15 -5.81
N PHE A 359 10.33 20.71 -4.75
CA PHE A 359 11.55 19.92 -4.87
C PHE A 359 11.30 18.60 -5.61
N ALA A 360 10.31 17.81 -5.17
CA ALA A 360 9.99 16.53 -5.80
C ALA A 360 9.58 16.71 -7.27
N ARG A 361 8.74 17.71 -7.58
CA ARG A 361 8.32 18.06 -8.93
C ARG A 361 9.47 18.55 -9.83
N GLY A 362 10.46 19.22 -9.25
CA GLY A 362 11.66 19.66 -9.96
C GLY A 362 12.64 18.54 -10.32
N ASN A 363 12.45 17.33 -9.77
CA ASN A 363 13.18 16.12 -10.14
C ASN A 363 12.20 15.15 -10.81
N GLU A 364 12.27 15.02 -12.14
CA GLU A 364 11.32 14.22 -12.92
C GLU A 364 11.26 12.75 -12.48
N VAL A 365 12.39 12.18 -12.06
CA VAL A 365 12.48 10.81 -11.56
C VAL A 365 11.65 10.67 -10.28
N LEU A 366 11.88 11.53 -9.29
CA LEU A 366 11.15 11.51 -8.03
C LEU A 366 9.66 11.77 -8.25
N TYR A 367 9.32 12.76 -9.07
CA TYR A 367 7.93 13.09 -9.36
C TYR A 367 7.16 11.95 -10.02
N SER A 368 7.81 11.20 -10.92
CA SER A 368 7.21 10.03 -11.57
C SER A 368 6.94 8.89 -10.59
N LEU A 369 7.87 8.63 -9.66
CA LEU A 369 7.72 7.59 -8.64
C LEU A 369 6.54 7.90 -7.71
N CYS A 370 6.28 9.17 -7.42
CA CYS A 370 5.16 9.64 -6.60
C CYS A 370 3.75 9.34 -7.19
N VAL A 371 3.63 8.71 -8.36
CA VAL A 371 2.35 8.06 -8.75
C VAL A 371 1.97 6.98 -7.74
N ILE A 372 2.95 6.23 -7.24
CA ILE A 372 2.75 5.10 -6.36
C ILE A 372 2.68 5.60 -4.91
N PRO A 373 1.60 5.37 -4.15
CA PRO A 373 1.43 5.90 -2.80
C PRO A 373 2.57 5.60 -1.83
N VAL A 374 3.11 4.37 -1.84
CA VAL A 374 4.26 4.03 -0.98
C VAL A 374 5.50 4.85 -1.34
N MET A 375 5.69 5.24 -2.60
CA MET A 375 6.79 6.10 -3.01
C MET A 375 6.58 7.54 -2.56
N SER A 376 5.36 8.09 -2.69
CA SER A 376 5.05 9.42 -2.16
C SER A 376 5.30 9.51 -0.66
N TRP A 377 4.87 8.50 0.10
CA TRP A 377 5.19 8.38 1.53
C TRP A 377 6.71 8.36 1.75
N THR A 378 7.43 7.50 1.02
CA THR A 378 8.89 7.37 1.12
C THR A 378 9.61 8.70 0.88
N VAL A 379 9.23 9.41 -0.19
CA VAL A 379 9.81 10.71 -0.54
C VAL A 379 9.51 11.73 0.55
N CYS A 380 8.26 11.81 1.04
CA CYS A 380 7.90 12.74 2.09
C CYS A 380 8.67 12.47 3.39
N THR A 381 8.82 11.21 3.82
CA THR A 381 9.60 10.84 4.99
C THR A 381 11.07 11.23 4.89
N VAL A 382 11.70 11.01 3.73
CA VAL A 382 13.09 11.40 3.50
C VAL A 382 13.23 12.93 3.58
N LEU A 383 12.34 13.65 2.92
CA LEU A 383 12.35 15.12 2.90
C LEU A 383 12.09 15.71 4.30
N GLU A 384 11.20 15.12 5.09
CA GLU A 384 10.90 15.55 6.46
C GLU A 384 12.11 15.44 7.40
N GLN A 385 12.82 14.31 7.38
CA GLN A 385 14.01 14.11 8.22
C GLN A 385 15.12 15.13 7.91
N GLU A 386 15.27 15.50 6.64
CA GLU A 386 16.29 16.46 6.23
C GLU A 386 15.85 17.91 6.49
N LEU A 387 14.56 18.24 6.31
CA LEU A 387 14.00 19.55 6.70
C LEU A 387 14.10 19.81 8.22
N TYR A 388 13.92 18.78 9.05
CA TYR A 388 13.99 18.91 10.52
C TYR A 388 15.40 19.26 11.02
N LYS A 389 16.45 18.75 10.36
CA LYS A 389 17.86 18.99 10.74
C LYS A 389 18.35 20.42 10.47
N LYS A 390 17.47 21.36 10.09
CA LYS A 390 17.80 22.72 9.59
C LYS A 390 18.89 22.72 8.50
N LYS A 391 19.05 21.58 7.83
CA LYS A 391 19.90 21.46 6.66
C LYS A 391 19.15 22.14 5.53
N ASN A 392 19.79 23.08 4.84
CA ASN A 392 19.19 23.72 3.67
C ASN A 392 18.67 22.62 2.72
N LEU A 393 17.63 22.86 1.91
CA LEU A 393 17.20 21.85 0.92
C LEU A 393 18.31 21.47 -0.07
N THR A 394 19.35 22.30 -0.21
CA THR A 394 20.65 21.99 -0.86
C THR A 394 21.48 20.88 -0.18
N GLU A 395 21.13 20.48 1.04
CA GLU A 395 21.60 19.26 1.70
C GLU A 395 20.52 18.16 1.70
N CYS A 396 19.25 18.51 1.51
CA CYS A 396 18.12 17.58 1.25
C CYS A 396 18.17 17.01 -0.17
N SER A 397 18.94 17.68 -1.03
CA SER A 397 19.18 17.36 -2.43
C SER A 397 20.14 16.19 -2.65
N LYS A 398 20.31 15.35 -1.64
CA LYS A 398 21.18 14.17 -1.69
C LYS A 398 20.49 13.10 -2.51
N ALA A 399 20.68 13.20 -3.82
CA ALA A 399 20.66 12.10 -4.77
C ALA A 399 19.32 11.35 -4.94
N THR A 400 18.81 11.31 -6.16
CA THR A 400 17.79 10.34 -6.62
C THR A 400 18.13 8.92 -6.15
N THR A 401 19.43 8.63 -6.06
CA THR A 401 19.99 7.40 -5.53
C THR A 401 19.69 7.13 -4.06
N ARG A 402 19.86 8.12 -3.18
CA ARG A 402 19.63 7.94 -1.74
C ARG A 402 18.17 7.61 -1.45
N MET A 403 17.25 8.22 -2.21
CA MET A 403 15.82 7.89 -2.12
C MET A 403 15.54 6.46 -2.57
N SER A 404 16.21 6.00 -3.64
CA SER A 404 16.08 4.63 -4.14
C SER A 404 16.67 3.60 -3.17
N VAL A 405 17.81 3.92 -2.54
CA VAL A 405 18.42 3.13 -1.46
C VAL A 405 17.51 3.08 -0.22
N PHE A 406 16.92 4.21 0.18
CA PHE A 406 15.98 4.24 1.29
C PHE A 406 14.69 3.48 0.97
N TYR A 407 14.16 3.60 -0.25
CA TYR A 407 13.02 2.82 -0.71
C TYR A 407 13.31 1.31 -0.65
N LEU A 408 14.46 0.90 -1.18
CA LEU A 408 14.94 -0.49 -1.08
C LEU A 408 14.97 -0.94 0.37
N SER A 409 15.51 -0.14 1.30
CA SER A 409 15.57 -0.50 2.71
C SER A 409 14.18 -0.66 3.36
N GLN A 410 13.17 0.12 2.93
CA GLN A 410 11.79 -0.07 3.40
C GLN A 410 11.17 -1.35 2.84
N LEU A 411 11.40 -1.67 1.57
CA LEU A 411 10.95 -2.96 0.99
C LEU A 411 11.51 -4.14 1.78
N MET A 412 12.76 -4.03 2.25
CA MET A 412 13.41 -5.09 3.04
C MET A 412 12.83 -5.22 4.45
N LYS A 413 12.45 -4.12 5.09
CA LYS A 413 11.86 -4.14 6.45
C LYS A 413 10.51 -4.87 6.51
N CYS A 414 9.78 -4.95 5.40
CA CYS A 414 8.47 -5.60 5.32
C CYS A 414 8.53 -7.14 5.35
N ARG A 415 9.71 -7.77 5.43
CA ARG A 415 9.85 -9.23 5.52
C ARG A 415 10.80 -9.68 6.62
N ASP A 416 10.50 -10.87 7.11
CA ASP A 416 11.09 -11.50 8.28
C ASP A 416 12.63 -11.53 8.19
N ARG A 417 13.30 -11.06 9.26
CA ARG A 417 14.77 -10.90 9.35
C ARG A 417 15.55 -12.22 9.31
N ASN A 418 14.86 -13.34 9.06
CA ASN A 418 15.36 -14.69 9.35
C ASN A 418 16.35 -15.23 8.31
N ASN A 419 16.53 -14.58 7.15
CA ASN A 419 17.62 -14.94 6.21
C ASN A 419 18.08 -13.79 5.29
N PRO A 420 19.02 -12.92 5.75
CA PRO A 420 19.59 -11.83 4.95
C PRO A 420 20.32 -12.30 3.67
N GLN A 421 20.94 -13.48 3.70
CA GLN A 421 21.72 -14.02 2.57
C GLN A 421 20.80 -14.36 1.39
N TYR A 422 19.63 -14.94 1.65
CA TYR A 422 18.64 -15.25 0.62
C TYR A 422 18.20 -13.99 -0.16
N LEU A 423 18.01 -12.90 0.57
CA LEU A 423 17.59 -11.62 0.02
C LEU A 423 18.69 -10.94 -0.80
N GLN A 424 19.94 -11.02 -0.35
CA GLN A 424 21.10 -10.53 -1.09
C GLN A 424 21.27 -11.28 -2.42
N GLN A 425 21.16 -12.61 -2.41
CA GLN A 425 21.22 -13.41 -3.62
C GLN A 425 20.11 -13.05 -4.62
N PHE A 426 18.87 -12.86 -4.12
CA PHE A 426 17.76 -12.40 -4.95
C PHE A 426 18.05 -11.02 -5.58
N LEU A 427 18.54 -10.06 -4.79
CA LEU A 427 18.88 -8.73 -5.29
C LEU A 427 19.97 -8.78 -6.37
N ARG A 428 21.02 -9.58 -6.21
CA ARG A 428 22.08 -9.72 -7.22
C ARG A 428 21.52 -10.19 -8.55
N LYS A 429 20.65 -11.20 -8.53
CA LYS A 429 19.95 -11.73 -9.71
C LYS A 429 19.02 -10.68 -10.33
N LEU A 430 18.30 -9.93 -9.51
CA LEU A 430 17.41 -8.85 -9.96
C LEU A 430 18.22 -7.72 -10.62
N CYS A 431 19.37 -7.35 -10.04
CA CYS A 431 20.28 -6.35 -10.59
C CYS A 431 20.83 -6.80 -11.96
N SER A 432 21.18 -8.09 -12.11
CA SER A 432 21.59 -8.67 -13.39
C SER A 432 20.49 -8.60 -14.44
N LEU A 433 19.23 -8.94 -14.08
CA LEU A 433 18.07 -8.78 -14.96
C LEU A 433 17.87 -7.32 -15.38
N ALA A 434 17.98 -6.39 -14.43
CA ALA A 434 17.82 -4.98 -14.65
C ALA A 434 18.89 -4.42 -15.62
N ALA A 435 20.16 -4.78 -15.39
CA ALA A 435 21.28 -4.41 -16.23
C ALA A 435 21.08 -4.91 -17.68
N GLU A 436 20.78 -6.19 -17.87
CA GLU A 436 20.48 -6.71 -19.21
C GLU A 436 19.32 -5.95 -19.86
N GLY A 437 18.27 -5.66 -19.10
CA GLY A 437 17.13 -4.88 -19.59
C GLY A 437 17.53 -3.49 -20.09
N VAL A 438 18.33 -2.76 -19.32
CA VAL A 438 18.85 -1.44 -19.71
C VAL A 438 19.71 -1.53 -20.98
N TRP A 439 20.61 -2.51 -21.06
CA TRP A 439 21.47 -2.69 -22.24
C TRP A 439 20.71 -3.04 -23.51
N LYS A 440 19.64 -3.84 -23.38
CA LYS A 440 18.81 -4.31 -24.49
C LYS A 440 17.58 -3.43 -24.76
N HIS A 441 17.43 -2.29 -24.09
CA HIS A 441 16.21 -1.46 -24.11
C HIS A 441 14.92 -2.26 -23.85
N LYS A 442 15.03 -3.25 -22.98
CA LYS A 442 13.97 -4.20 -22.67
C LYS A 442 13.35 -3.85 -21.33
N VAL A 443 12.07 -3.51 -21.36
CA VAL A 443 11.25 -3.14 -20.19
C VAL A 443 10.24 -4.23 -19.79
N LEU A 444 10.06 -5.22 -20.68
CA LEU A 444 9.22 -6.40 -20.46
C LEU A 444 10.09 -7.65 -20.52
N PHE A 445 10.02 -8.50 -19.51
CA PHE A 445 10.76 -9.75 -19.37
C PHE A 445 9.79 -10.92 -19.40
N GLU A 446 10.11 -11.97 -20.13
CA GLU A 446 9.29 -13.17 -20.21
C GLU A 446 9.48 -14.04 -18.96
N GLU A 447 8.46 -14.80 -18.59
CA GLU A 447 8.48 -15.73 -17.45
C GLU A 447 9.67 -16.70 -17.49
N LYS A 448 10.07 -17.11 -18.69
CA LYS A 448 11.26 -17.95 -18.86
C LYS A 448 12.53 -17.26 -18.37
N GLU A 449 12.71 -15.97 -18.65
CA GLU A 449 13.88 -15.21 -18.20
C GLU A 449 13.90 -15.01 -16.68
N ILE A 450 12.72 -14.91 -16.06
CA ILE A 450 12.57 -14.87 -14.60
C ILE A 450 12.98 -16.20 -13.97
N LYS A 451 12.47 -17.32 -14.51
CA LYS A 451 12.74 -18.67 -14.02
C LYS A 451 14.19 -19.09 -14.25
N ASP A 452 14.74 -18.81 -15.43
CA ASP A 452 16.12 -19.16 -15.78
C ASP A 452 17.13 -18.49 -14.82
N ARG A 453 16.79 -17.32 -14.25
CA ARG A 453 17.58 -16.62 -13.24
C ARG A 453 17.27 -17.02 -11.79
N GLY A 454 16.27 -17.87 -11.57
CA GLY A 454 15.77 -18.21 -10.23
C GLY A 454 15.24 -17.00 -9.47
N LEU A 455 14.52 -16.12 -10.17
CA LEU A 455 13.82 -14.95 -9.62
C LEU A 455 12.33 -15.24 -9.37
N ASP A 456 11.83 -16.43 -9.65
CA ASP A 456 10.44 -16.89 -9.52
C ASP A 456 9.97 -17.09 -8.07
N GLN A 457 10.51 -16.31 -7.15
CA GLN A 457 10.17 -16.34 -5.74
C GLN A 457 8.87 -15.57 -5.52
N PRO A 458 7.74 -16.23 -5.17
CA PRO A 458 6.42 -15.61 -5.08
C PRO A 458 6.36 -14.50 -4.02
N ASP A 459 7.25 -14.60 -3.03
CA ASP A 459 7.39 -13.59 -2.01
C ASP A 459 8.10 -12.34 -2.53
N LEU A 460 9.32 -12.46 -3.05
CA LEU A 460 10.17 -11.30 -3.36
C LEU A 460 9.86 -10.66 -4.71
N LEU A 461 9.59 -11.45 -5.74
CA LEU A 461 9.42 -10.97 -7.11
C LEU A 461 8.40 -9.84 -7.26
N PRO A 462 7.18 -9.94 -6.66
CA PRO A 462 6.17 -8.90 -6.85
C PRO A 462 6.52 -7.56 -6.19
N LEU A 463 7.50 -7.52 -5.28
CA LEU A 463 7.94 -6.25 -4.66
C LEU A 463 8.70 -5.37 -5.66
N PHE A 464 9.34 -5.99 -6.65
CA PHE A 464 10.24 -5.31 -7.57
C PHE A 464 9.72 -5.30 -9.01
N LEU A 465 8.99 -6.35 -9.40
CA LEU A 465 8.40 -6.49 -10.73
C LEU A 465 6.87 -6.56 -10.65
N ASN A 466 6.22 -5.80 -11.52
CA ASN A 466 4.83 -6.00 -11.89
C ASN A 466 4.74 -7.16 -12.87
N GLU A 467 3.92 -8.15 -12.55
CA GLU A 467 3.56 -9.20 -13.48
C GLU A 467 2.30 -8.80 -14.25
N LYS A 468 2.40 -8.86 -15.57
CA LYS A 468 1.30 -8.69 -16.52
C LYS A 468 1.04 -10.04 -17.17
N ILE A 469 -0.13 -10.60 -16.86
CA ILE A 469 -0.57 -11.86 -17.44
C ILE A 469 -0.79 -11.64 -18.94
N SER A 470 -0.08 -12.40 -19.76
CA SER A 470 -0.22 -12.33 -21.23
C SER A 470 -1.51 -13.06 -21.64
N ASN A 471 -2.55 -12.30 -21.96
CA ASN A 471 -3.78 -12.85 -22.52
C ASN A 471 -3.61 -13.08 -24.04
N LYS A 472 -2.80 -14.05 -24.46
CA LYS A 472 -2.85 -14.64 -25.81
C LYS A 472 -2.42 -16.09 -25.81
N GLY A 473 -3.25 -16.94 -26.44
CA GLY A 473 -2.91 -18.32 -26.73
C GLY A 473 -1.64 -18.42 -27.58
N VAL A 474 -0.94 -19.54 -27.39
CA VAL A 474 0.36 -19.92 -27.96
C VAL A 474 1.57 -19.43 -27.14
N GLY A 475 1.96 -20.25 -26.15
CA GLY A 475 3.36 -20.49 -25.77
C GLY A 475 4.14 -19.41 -25.02
N HIS A 476 3.68 -18.17 -24.96
CA HIS A 476 4.37 -17.11 -24.21
C HIS A 476 3.77 -16.98 -22.81
N GLY A 477 4.53 -17.37 -21.78
CA GLY A 477 4.15 -17.28 -20.37
C GLY A 477 3.91 -15.83 -19.89
N ASN A 478 3.84 -15.64 -18.58
CA ASN A 478 3.67 -14.30 -17.98
C ASN A 478 4.77 -13.33 -18.42
N VAL A 479 4.45 -12.03 -18.52
CA VAL A 479 5.47 -10.99 -18.77
C VAL A 479 5.60 -10.10 -17.54
N TYR A 480 6.82 -9.67 -17.25
CA TYR A 480 7.20 -8.96 -16.05
C TYR A 480 7.81 -7.63 -16.45
N SER A 481 7.51 -6.56 -15.72
CA SER A 481 8.19 -5.27 -15.85
C SER A 481 8.58 -4.77 -14.48
N PHE A 482 9.68 -4.03 -14.36
CA PHE A 482 9.92 -3.33 -13.09
C PHE A 482 8.75 -2.41 -12.75
N THR A 483 8.47 -2.23 -11.45
CA THR A 483 7.38 -1.37 -10.99
C THR A 483 7.50 0.05 -11.55
N HIS A 484 8.73 0.49 -11.83
CA HIS A 484 9.04 1.71 -12.55
C HIS A 484 10.34 1.56 -13.34
N LEU A 485 10.45 2.20 -14.51
CA LEU A 485 11.69 2.19 -15.31
C LEU A 485 12.89 2.70 -14.50
N HIS A 486 12.70 3.74 -13.70
CA HIS A 486 13.74 4.27 -12.82
C HIS A 486 14.26 3.24 -11.79
N LEU A 487 13.41 2.32 -11.33
CA LEU A 487 13.86 1.23 -10.46
C LEU A 487 14.70 0.22 -11.23
N GLN A 488 14.35 -0.07 -12.49
CA GLN A 488 15.18 -0.88 -13.37
C GLN A 488 16.56 -0.24 -13.56
N GLU A 489 16.62 1.06 -13.84
CA GLU A 489 17.90 1.78 -14.01
C GLU A 489 18.72 1.85 -12.71
N PHE A 490 18.05 1.94 -11.55
CA PHE A 490 18.67 1.87 -10.23
C PHE A 490 19.29 0.49 -9.96
N PHE A 491 18.53 -0.59 -10.16
CA PHE A 491 19.04 -1.96 -9.99
C PHE A 491 20.13 -2.30 -11.01
N ALA A 492 20.06 -1.74 -12.22
CA ALA A 492 21.15 -1.82 -13.20
C ALA A 492 22.42 -1.13 -12.70
N ALA A 493 22.32 0.02 -12.02
CA ALA A 493 23.49 0.66 -11.41
C ALA A 493 24.06 -0.16 -10.25
N MET A 494 23.19 -0.74 -9.42
CA MET A 494 23.60 -1.65 -8.35
C MET A 494 24.37 -2.87 -8.86
N PHE A 495 23.98 -3.43 -10.02
CA PHE A 495 24.68 -4.54 -10.65
C PHE A 495 26.19 -4.30 -10.77
N TYR A 496 26.59 -3.07 -11.11
CA TYR A 496 28.00 -2.71 -11.33
C TYR A 496 28.82 -2.48 -10.07
N VAL A 497 28.18 -2.14 -8.95
CA VAL A 497 28.89 -1.72 -7.72
C VAL A 497 28.86 -2.74 -6.60
N LEU A 498 27.88 -3.66 -6.59
CA LEU A 498 27.83 -4.72 -5.59
C LEU A 498 29.10 -5.60 -5.66
N GLU A 499 29.61 -6.13 -4.56
CA GLU A 499 30.69 -7.14 -4.61
C GLU A 499 30.15 -8.48 -5.15
N ASP A 500 30.97 -9.34 -5.75
CA ASP A 500 30.51 -10.69 -6.15
C ASP A 500 30.59 -11.65 -4.96
N ASP A 501 29.66 -12.63 -4.89
CA ASP A 501 29.85 -13.79 -4.02
C ASP A 501 30.67 -14.85 -4.77
N GLU A 502 31.66 -15.45 -4.09
CA GLU A 502 32.59 -16.44 -4.66
C GLU A 502 31.87 -17.65 -5.33
N GLU A 503 30.60 -17.90 -5.01
CA GLU A 503 29.77 -18.99 -5.57
C GLU A 503 29.12 -18.69 -6.94
N MET A 504 29.17 -17.46 -7.47
CA MET A 504 28.43 -17.07 -8.70
C MET A 504 29.27 -17.04 -9.99
N VAL A 505 30.53 -17.50 -9.97
CA VAL A 505 31.46 -17.48 -11.12
C VAL A 505 31.07 -18.49 -12.24
N GLY A 506 29.91 -19.13 -12.15
CA GLY A 506 29.50 -20.22 -13.04
C GLY A 506 28.64 -19.86 -14.27
N ASP A 507 28.08 -18.65 -14.37
CA ASP A 507 27.09 -18.37 -15.43
C ASP A 507 27.71 -17.62 -16.64
N SER A 508 28.15 -18.39 -17.63
CA SER A 508 28.82 -17.98 -18.88
C SER A 508 28.01 -17.02 -19.79
N ARG A 509 26.87 -16.49 -19.34
CA ARG A 509 25.93 -15.67 -20.12
C ARG A 509 25.71 -14.26 -19.53
N ALA A 510 26.33 -13.92 -18.41
CA ALA A 510 26.14 -12.65 -17.72
C ALA A 510 26.88 -11.49 -18.42
N LEU A 511 26.25 -10.32 -18.44
CA LEU A 511 26.85 -9.06 -18.87
C LEU A 511 28.11 -8.79 -18.02
N ALA A 512 29.22 -8.38 -18.64
CA ALA A 512 30.45 -8.10 -17.90
C ALA A 512 30.20 -6.97 -16.88
N LYS A 513 30.54 -7.22 -15.63
CA LYS A 513 30.42 -6.25 -14.54
C LYS A 513 31.58 -5.26 -14.56
N ASP A 514 31.66 -4.51 -15.65
CA ASP A 514 32.69 -3.51 -15.90
C ASP A 514 32.08 -2.10 -15.90
N VAL A 515 32.44 -1.33 -14.88
CA VAL A 515 32.03 0.07 -14.73
C VAL A 515 32.57 0.92 -15.87
N ASN A 516 33.78 0.66 -16.37
CA ASN A 516 34.37 1.45 -17.45
C ASN A 516 33.57 1.28 -18.74
N MET A 517 33.13 0.05 -19.05
CA MET A 517 32.26 -0.21 -20.21
C MET A 517 30.96 0.63 -20.16
N LEU A 518 30.31 0.72 -18.99
CA LEU A 518 29.10 1.53 -18.82
C LEU A 518 29.37 3.02 -19.04
N LEU A 519 30.46 3.52 -18.44
CA LEU A 519 30.85 4.93 -18.48
C LEU A 519 31.30 5.38 -19.88
N GLU A 520 32.10 4.56 -20.57
CA GLU A 520 32.55 4.81 -21.94
C GLU A 520 31.36 4.81 -22.91
N SER A 521 30.47 3.81 -22.80
CA SER A 521 29.26 3.75 -23.63
C SER A 521 28.39 4.99 -23.45
N TYR A 522 28.24 5.46 -22.20
CA TYR A 522 27.51 6.69 -21.90
C TYR A 522 28.16 7.93 -22.54
N SER A 523 29.49 8.03 -22.51
CA SER A 523 30.24 9.14 -23.13
C SER A 523 30.15 9.14 -24.65
N GLU A 524 30.18 7.97 -25.29
CA GLU A 524 30.26 7.84 -26.76
C GLU A 524 28.92 7.96 -27.46
N SER A 525 27.88 7.25 -27.00
CA SER A 525 26.64 7.11 -27.78
C SER A 525 25.36 6.88 -26.97
N ARG A 526 25.45 6.37 -25.74
CA ARG A 526 24.31 5.91 -24.95
C ARG A 526 23.87 6.92 -23.89
N LYS A 527 23.43 8.11 -24.33
CA LYS A 527 22.96 9.18 -23.42
C LYS A 527 21.71 8.78 -22.61
N ASP A 528 20.99 7.75 -23.04
CA ASP A 528 19.91 7.11 -22.28
C ASP A 528 20.38 6.50 -20.95
N LEU A 529 21.65 6.12 -20.82
CA LEU A 529 22.22 5.60 -19.56
C LEU A 529 22.44 6.69 -18.50
N ASN A 530 22.08 7.95 -18.77
CA ASN A 530 22.33 9.07 -17.88
C ASN A 530 21.85 8.79 -16.45
N LEU A 531 20.64 8.25 -16.29
CA LEU A 531 20.10 7.99 -14.97
C LEU A 531 20.80 6.81 -14.28
N THR A 532 21.11 5.74 -15.00
CA THR A 532 21.93 4.63 -14.47
C THR A 532 23.27 5.13 -13.98
N VAL A 533 23.94 6.01 -14.73
CA VAL A 533 25.22 6.61 -14.32
C VAL A 533 25.02 7.52 -13.09
N ARG A 534 23.94 8.30 -13.00
CA ARG A 534 23.61 9.06 -11.78
C ARG A 534 23.47 8.16 -10.56
N PHE A 535 22.75 7.05 -10.69
CA PHE A 535 22.63 6.05 -9.64
C PHE A 535 23.96 5.44 -9.24
N LEU A 536 24.83 5.17 -10.20
CA LEU A 536 26.18 4.67 -9.95
C LEU A 536 26.99 5.63 -9.06
N PHE A 537 26.99 6.94 -9.38
CA PHE A 537 27.67 7.96 -8.57
C PHE A 537 27.10 8.02 -7.15
N GLY A 538 25.77 8.01 -7.01
CA GLY A 538 25.17 8.08 -5.68
C GLY A 538 25.47 6.85 -4.82
N LEU A 539 25.51 5.65 -5.41
CA LEU A 539 25.75 4.40 -4.68
C LEU A 539 27.17 4.34 -4.10
N LEU A 540 28.13 5.01 -4.74
CA LEU A 540 29.54 5.07 -4.31
C LEU A 540 29.86 6.23 -3.35
N SER A 541 28.84 6.98 -2.95
CA SER A 541 28.95 7.92 -1.83
C SER A 541 29.19 7.15 -0.53
N GLN A 542 30.04 7.69 0.34
CA GLN A 542 30.40 7.02 1.61
C GLN A 542 29.17 6.66 2.45
N ASN A 543 28.20 7.58 2.53
CA ASN A 543 26.94 7.34 3.24
C ASN A 543 26.11 6.20 2.64
N SER A 544 26.09 6.05 1.31
CA SER A 544 25.30 5.00 0.67
C SER A 544 25.96 3.64 0.81
N ILE A 545 27.30 3.58 0.73
CA ILE A 545 28.09 2.37 1.00
C ILE A 545 27.82 1.88 2.43
N GLU A 546 27.99 2.75 3.43
CA GLU A 546 27.75 2.41 4.84
C GLU A 546 26.31 1.97 5.07
N TYR A 547 25.33 2.73 4.54
CA TYR A 547 23.92 2.42 4.75
C TYR A 547 23.47 1.11 4.08
N MET A 548 23.98 0.83 2.87
CA MET A 548 23.69 -0.41 2.13
C MET A 548 24.24 -1.64 2.85
N ASP A 549 25.44 -1.55 3.42
CA ASP A 549 26.05 -2.65 4.19
C ASP A 549 25.31 -2.84 5.52
N GLU A 550 25.10 -1.78 6.31
CA GLU A 550 24.47 -1.87 7.63
C GLU A 550 22.99 -2.28 7.58
N THR A 551 22.23 -1.78 6.59
CA THR A 551 20.77 -1.94 6.55
C THR A 551 20.32 -3.10 5.66
N ILE A 552 21.01 -3.34 4.55
CA ILE A 552 20.62 -4.34 3.53
C ILE A 552 21.62 -5.51 3.51
N GLY A 553 22.82 -5.35 4.09
CA GLY A 553 23.89 -6.33 4.06
C GLY A 553 24.55 -6.48 2.68
N CYS A 554 24.33 -5.51 1.79
CA CYS A 554 24.88 -5.52 0.45
C CYS A 554 26.17 -4.70 0.42
N ARG A 555 27.31 -5.37 0.29
CA ARG A 555 28.61 -4.72 0.16
C ARG A 555 28.82 -4.13 -1.22
N ILE A 556 29.38 -2.93 -1.25
CA ILE A 556 29.72 -2.20 -2.48
C ILE A 556 31.23 -2.15 -2.62
N SER A 557 31.75 -2.54 -3.80
CA SER A 557 33.16 -2.54 -4.08
C SER A 557 33.70 -1.11 -4.19
N PRO A 558 34.77 -0.74 -3.47
CA PRO A 558 35.34 0.61 -3.55
C PRO A 558 36.09 0.86 -4.88
N ARG A 559 36.43 -0.20 -5.64
CA ARG A 559 37.22 -0.08 -6.89
C ARG A 559 36.56 0.81 -7.94
N ALA A 560 35.24 0.72 -8.06
CA ALA A 560 34.45 1.51 -9.01
C ALA A 560 34.61 3.03 -8.81
N ARG A 561 34.89 3.47 -7.57
CA ARG A 561 35.04 4.88 -7.24
C ARG A 561 36.28 5.53 -7.89
N GLU A 562 37.39 4.79 -7.94
CA GLU A 562 38.63 5.26 -8.57
C GLU A 562 38.50 5.33 -10.09
N ASP A 563 37.84 4.33 -10.69
CA ASP A 563 37.53 4.27 -12.12
C ASP A 563 36.67 5.46 -12.56
N MET A 564 35.63 5.77 -11.78
CA MET A 564 34.75 6.91 -12.05
C MET A 564 35.45 8.25 -11.93
N LEU A 565 36.35 8.41 -10.96
CA LEU A 565 37.15 9.62 -10.83
C LEU A 565 38.04 9.82 -12.06
N ARG A 566 38.75 8.78 -12.49
CA ARG A 566 39.61 8.81 -13.68
C ARG A 566 38.81 9.12 -14.94
N TRP A 567 37.65 8.48 -15.10
CA TRP A 567 36.75 8.71 -16.21
C TRP A 567 36.27 10.18 -16.25
N LEU A 568 35.80 10.73 -15.13
CA LEU A 568 35.28 12.11 -15.09
C LEU A 568 36.37 13.15 -15.37
N GLN A 569 37.62 12.90 -14.93
CA GLN A 569 38.79 13.74 -15.23
C GLN A 569 39.29 13.62 -16.68
N GLY A 570 39.07 12.47 -17.30
CA GLY A 570 39.36 12.22 -18.73
C GLY A 570 38.26 12.74 -19.65
N ARG A 571 37.05 12.92 -19.11
CA ARG A 571 35.88 13.43 -19.81
C ARG A 571 36.21 14.79 -20.43
N HIS A 572 35.95 14.94 -21.72
CA HIS A 572 36.19 16.15 -22.52
C HIS A 572 37.67 16.47 -22.87
N ARG A 573 38.66 15.65 -22.50
CA ARG A 573 40.07 15.85 -22.94
C ARG A 573 40.26 15.79 -24.46
N GLY A 574 39.40 15.08 -25.19
CA GLY A 574 39.46 14.97 -26.65
C GLY A 574 38.88 16.16 -27.43
N ILE A 575 38.23 17.11 -26.76
CA ILE A 575 37.50 18.23 -27.40
C ILE A 575 38.34 19.52 -27.38
N SER A 576 39.33 19.62 -26.49
CA SER A 576 40.14 20.83 -26.30
C SER A 576 41.44 20.80 -27.11
N GLN A 577 41.75 21.89 -27.82
CA GLN A 577 43.06 22.06 -28.47
C GLN A 577 44.17 22.21 -27.41
N PRO A 578 45.44 21.85 -27.73
CA PRO A 578 46.56 22.01 -26.81
C PRO A 578 46.68 23.47 -26.34
N GLY A 579 46.49 23.72 -25.04
CA GLY A 579 46.59 25.05 -24.43
C GLY A 579 45.26 25.74 -24.09
N GLN A 580 44.11 25.13 -24.39
CA GLN A 580 42.80 25.67 -24.00
C GLN A 580 42.36 25.16 -22.62
N ALA A 581 41.79 26.05 -21.81
CA ALA A 581 41.12 25.73 -20.55
C ALA A 581 40.05 24.64 -20.76
N LEU A 582 40.13 23.52 -20.03
CA LEU A 582 39.10 22.49 -20.01
C LEU A 582 37.83 23.08 -19.38
N ARG A 583 36.71 22.95 -20.11
CA ARG A 583 35.41 23.49 -19.70
C ARG A 583 34.39 22.40 -19.48
N VAL A 584 33.52 22.57 -18.50
CA VAL A 584 32.35 21.72 -18.32
C VAL A 584 31.21 22.28 -19.16
N THR A 585 30.75 21.51 -20.15
CA THR A 585 29.68 21.90 -21.08
C THR A 585 28.38 21.13 -20.90
N GLU A 586 28.42 20.00 -20.20
CA GLU A 586 27.26 19.14 -19.98
C GLU A 586 26.79 19.22 -18.52
N LEU A 587 25.49 19.49 -18.31
CA LEU A 587 24.90 19.63 -16.97
C LEU A 587 24.95 18.34 -16.14
N ASP A 588 24.94 17.20 -16.81
CA ASP A 588 24.98 15.90 -16.18
C ASP A 588 26.22 15.68 -15.31
N THR A 589 27.35 16.32 -15.63
CA THR A 589 28.56 16.33 -14.79
C THR A 589 28.24 16.85 -13.40
N PHE A 590 27.45 17.93 -13.30
CA PHE A 590 27.01 18.45 -12.01
C PHE A 590 26.02 17.49 -11.35
N HIS A 591 25.14 16.83 -12.10
CA HIS A 591 24.21 15.85 -11.55
C HIS A 591 24.94 14.64 -10.95
N PHE A 592 25.94 14.09 -11.62
CA PHE A 592 26.75 12.97 -11.12
C PHE A 592 27.48 13.32 -9.83
N LEU A 593 28.17 14.45 -9.83
CA LEU A 593 28.90 14.97 -8.66
C LEU A 593 27.97 15.30 -7.50
N PHE A 594 26.77 15.74 -7.81
CA PHE A 594 25.73 15.99 -6.84
C PHE A 594 25.17 14.72 -6.23
N GLU A 595 24.96 13.66 -7.03
CA GLU A 595 24.52 12.36 -6.54
C GLU A 595 25.59 11.74 -5.61
N MET A 596 26.88 11.89 -5.95
CA MET A 596 28.01 11.45 -5.12
C MET A 596 28.06 12.16 -3.75
N ASN A 597 27.59 13.42 -3.70
CA ASN A 597 27.49 14.24 -2.49
C ASN A 597 28.78 14.25 -1.61
N ASP A 598 29.94 14.31 -2.26
CA ASP A 598 31.24 14.35 -1.59
C ASP A 598 32.05 15.53 -2.11
N LYS A 599 32.21 16.57 -1.27
CA LYS A 599 32.90 17.81 -1.64
C LYS A 599 34.38 17.58 -1.99
N SER A 600 35.04 16.61 -1.35
CA SER A 600 36.44 16.27 -1.63
C SER A 600 36.57 15.59 -2.99
N PHE A 601 35.60 14.74 -3.32
CA PHE A 601 35.49 14.12 -4.64
C PHE A 601 35.22 15.18 -5.72
N VAL A 602 34.31 16.13 -5.48
CA VAL A 602 34.05 17.26 -6.40
C VAL A 602 35.33 18.03 -6.71
N GLN A 603 36.10 18.39 -5.68
CA GLN A 603 37.38 19.10 -5.86
C GLN A 603 38.36 18.30 -6.72
N SER A 604 38.48 17.00 -6.45
CA SER A 604 39.38 16.12 -7.18
C SER A 604 38.94 15.96 -8.64
N ALA A 605 37.64 15.74 -8.86
CA ALA A 605 37.06 15.47 -10.16
C ALA A 605 37.06 16.71 -11.07
N LEU A 606 36.83 17.90 -10.50
CA LEU A 606 36.83 19.17 -11.23
C LEU A 606 38.20 19.87 -11.29
N SER A 607 39.25 19.29 -10.70
CA SER A 607 40.58 19.92 -10.57
C SER A 607 41.23 20.32 -11.89
N HIS A 608 40.92 19.63 -12.98
CA HIS A 608 41.45 19.92 -14.31
C HIS A 608 40.61 20.91 -15.12
N PHE A 609 39.39 21.20 -14.68
CA PHE A 609 38.48 22.13 -15.33
C PHE A 609 38.62 23.52 -14.72
N THR A 610 38.43 24.54 -15.56
CA THR A 610 38.58 25.95 -15.15
C THR A 610 37.36 26.81 -15.50
N ASP A 611 36.53 26.40 -16.45
CA ASP A 611 35.33 27.15 -16.83
C ASP A 611 34.08 26.27 -16.96
N VAL A 612 32.92 26.91 -16.95
CA VAL A 612 31.62 26.33 -17.29
C VAL A 612 31.02 27.07 -18.47
N ASP A 613 30.51 26.34 -19.46
CA ASP A 613 29.86 26.91 -20.65
C ASP A 613 28.56 26.14 -20.94
N LEU A 614 27.43 26.71 -20.54
CA LEU A 614 26.09 26.15 -20.76
C LEU A 614 25.32 27.04 -21.73
N GLN A 615 24.69 26.43 -22.73
CA GLN A 615 23.98 27.12 -23.80
C GLN A 615 22.56 26.58 -23.97
N ASP A 616 21.60 27.49 -24.06
CA ASP A 616 20.17 27.24 -24.33
C ASP A 616 19.50 26.22 -23.40
N VAL A 617 19.94 26.17 -22.14
CA VAL A 617 19.39 25.23 -21.15
C VAL A 617 18.36 25.87 -20.22
N LYS A 618 17.22 25.19 -20.04
CA LYS A 618 16.24 25.52 -18.99
C LYS A 618 16.62 24.81 -17.70
N LEU A 619 17.23 25.52 -16.76
CA LEU A 619 17.63 24.99 -15.47
C LEU A 619 16.44 24.85 -14.53
N THR A 620 16.06 23.60 -14.26
CA THR A 620 15.15 23.21 -13.18
C THR A 620 15.75 23.58 -11.82
N LEU A 621 14.94 23.50 -10.76
CA LEU A 621 15.46 23.66 -9.39
C LEU A 621 16.57 22.63 -9.09
N TYR A 622 16.44 21.41 -9.59
CA TYR A 622 17.45 20.36 -9.42
C TYR A 622 18.77 20.74 -10.09
N ASP A 623 18.72 21.19 -11.34
CA ASP A 623 19.93 21.60 -12.09
C ASP A 623 20.64 22.76 -11.39
N GLN A 624 19.88 23.75 -10.90
CA GLN A 624 20.41 24.88 -10.14
C GLN A 624 21.08 24.44 -8.83
N MET A 625 20.49 23.49 -8.11
CA MET A 625 21.06 22.97 -6.87
C MET A 625 22.32 22.15 -7.12
N ALA A 626 22.32 21.28 -8.14
CA ALA A 626 23.47 20.47 -8.51
C ALA A 626 24.66 21.34 -8.94
N PHE A 627 24.38 22.35 -9.78
CA PHE A 627 25.38 23.34 -10.17
C PHE A 627 25.94 24.10 -8.96
N SER A 628 25.07 24.64 -8.09
CA SER A 628 25.47 25.37 -6.89
C SER A 628 26.31 24.52 -5.92
N PHE A 629 25.97 23.24 -5.76
CA PHE A 629 26.72 22.30 -4.94
C PHE A 629 28.13 22.08 -5.47
N CYS A 630 28.29 21.97 -6.79
CA CYS A 630 29.58 21.73 -7.43
C CYS A 630 30.45 22.98 -7.52
N ALA A 631 29.86 24.15 -7.79
CA ALA A 631 30.58 25.40 -7.96
C ALA A 631 31.21 25.90 -6.64
N ARG A 632 30.57 25.70 -5.49
CA ARG A 632 31.06 26.17 -4.18
C ARG A 632 32.43 25.62 -3.76
N PRO A 633 32.71 24.31 -3.83
CA PRO A 633 34.01 23.76 -3.47
C PRO A 633 35.06 23.86 -4.59
N TRP A 634 34.68 24.25 -5.82
CA TRP A 634 35.56 24.27 -6.99
C TRP A 634 36.49 25.48 -6.99
N ALA A 635 37.63 25.33 -6.31
CA ALA A 635 38.62 26.40 -6.14
C ALA A 635 39.21 26.94 -7.46
N GLY A 636 39.24 26.11 -8.51
CA GLY A 636 39.77 26.46 -9.84
C GLY A 636 38.75 27.07 -10.81
N LEU A 637 37.50 27.32 -10.39
CA LEU A 637 36.46 27.88 -11.26
C LEU A 637 36.75 29.35 -11.56
N GLY A 638 37.19 29.63 -12.78
CA GLY A 638 37.49 30.97 -13.28
C GLY A 638 36.27 31.67 -13.89
N CYS A 639 35.57 31.03 -14.84
CA CYS A 639 34.45 31.64 -15.55
C CYS A 639 33.22 30.73 -15.61
N VAL A 640 32.02 31.32 -15.51
CA VAL A 640 30.73 30.67 -15.75
C VAL A 640 30.01 31.43 -16.86
N THR A 641 29.90 30.81 -18.04
CA THR A 641 29.20 31.34 -19.20
C THR A 641 27.85 30.66 -19.35
N LEU A 642 26.76 31.42 -19.27
CA LEU A 642 25.39 30.93 -19.45
C LEU A 642 24.74 31.74 -20.58
N ARG A 643 24.58 31.14 -21.76
CA ARG A 643 23.98 31.81 -22.94
C ARG A 643 22.61 31.21 -23.23
N GLY A 644 21.58 32.04 -23.37
CA GLY A 644 20.22 31.56 -23.66
C GLY A 644 19.59 30.68 -22.55
N CYS A 645 20.23 30.56 -21.39
CA CYS A 645 19.73 29.75 -20.28
C CYS A 645 18.59 30.46 -19.54
N SER A 646 17.61 29.67 -19.06
CA SER A 646 16.51 30.15 -18.22
C SER A 646 16.50 29.44 -16.87
N PHE A 647 16.05 30.12 -15.82
CA PHE A 647 16.05 29.60 -14.45
C PHE A 647 14.63 29.49 -13.92
N HIS A 648 14.34 28.39 -13.22
CA HIS A 648 13.15 28.31 -12.38
C HIS A 648 13.25 29.32 -11.23
N GLN A 649 12.36 30.31 -11.18
CA GLN A 649 12.33 31.30 -10.11
C GLN A 649 11.78 30.66 -8.82
N GLN A 650 12.53 30.80 -7.72
CA GLN A 650 11.96 30.65 -6.40
C GLN A 650 11.04 31.86 -6.17
N GLU A 651 9.76 31.65 -5.87
CA GLU A 651 8.92 32.76 -5.41
C GLU A 651 9.62 33.46 -4.23
N PRO A 652 9.61 34.80 -4.18
CA PRO A 652 10.31 35.54 -3.15
C PRO A 652 9.86 35.03 -1.77
N ARG A 653 10.83 34.71 -0.91
CA ARG A 653 10.55 34.58 0.51
C ARG A 653 9.98 35.93 0.94
N GLU A 654 8.71 35.97 1.33
CA GLU A 654 8.25 37.06 2.19
C GLU A 654 9.16 37.04 3.42
N GLU A 655 10.06 38.01 3.48
CA GLU A 655 10.77 38.36 4.71
C GLU A 655 9.70 38.83 5.70
N LEU A 656 9.19 37.88 6.49
CA LEU A 656 8.43 38.18 7.69
C LEU A 656 9.39 38.91 8.65
N ALA A 657 9.16 40.22 8.75
CA ALA A 657 9.77 41.13 9.71
C ALA A 657 9.53 40.70 11.17
#